data_AF-X5URP0-F1
#
_entry.id   AF-X5URP0-F1
#
_cell.length_a   1.000
_cell.length_b   1.000
_cell.length_c   1.000
_cell.angle_alpha   90.00
_cell.angle_beta   90.00
_cell.angle_gamma   90.00
#
_symmetry.space_group_name_H-M   'P 1'
#
loop_
_entity.id
_entity.type
_entity.pdbx_description
1 polymer ?
#
loop_
_entity_poly.entity_id
_entity_poly.type
_entity_poly.pdbx_seq_one_letter_code
_entity_poly.pdbx_strand_id
1 'polypeptide(L)'
;MYCVVSRFLDTIARRQEQGGGTDGVYKIWTPKHEANLLRHAAILHDVGHLPFSHVTEQIIQHDPTSFRCGRISADAFVFAAEDILETKPKLAEALSVAIVLTDRFHHFYQNCIDRKEAESQCLRIAALIAGLEPDPGLTGLASLISGPSIDADKIDYINRDALACGIPVGVDVSRLFLRSSFLEVTPAELRRMRSATVDPPRSEVVFVVNSSGLDSIEEIGQARTVLYHRVYLHQTTRNAERLLGKAVQEVVLDPNRTAQKTEMRDVAKLWAMNDANLLEQLSTGRNASAARIARRLLTRRLPKRACVFGRTYITSAVPIDDLFPRMDQGAKKSLSKQILGTALEELRARKLRGKAQRDIENLILQEALALAELLGPDVTKIATGQRPEVVSILPMSNVEPNRSDCIILENDRLNSTAASSVSDEQMEAMDIVKSTGYVLTDPIWRSLVCIATQRVFYEHGRTEANVTLVPFPGIEFTVRARSRLLLDQVAVRSKVQLDKAEIDKLTRSAVRKNYFDPTPRLAPLDVDEGAIAQIASTLASFNGQGGWTVSSNTVKSYIVQFPPRHRGEMVKLLQKFYVLDRSELSPVIAGLIRQVDLGAGRGFVVPMSPDSGSAVRTQIEQDLSSNFAGGKFQFCKTIRDAFQVAKPGDTLILCDDNITSGSQAFCQFQAWLGIERVRWAKELRRERGIENTALVERDIELLKQINIQIVTAAGTDVANEFLSTRMTKLGLRFNGARFGRTLSMVSHSLGDLEGFLRGVGEQLVAWTRFNADGLPTLSSAQLSECKRDALGYRGAMALACTPLNVPTGTITALWSPGFYNGEPWVPLLIRRGYLEKLVVG
;
A
#
# COMPACT_ATOMS: atom_id res chain seq x y z
N MET A 1 10.37 -17.19 38.04
CA MET A 1 11.00 -18.27 37.24
C MET A 1 11.63 -19.34 38.13
N TYR A 2 12.53 -18.99 39.07
CA TYR A 2 13.20 -19.94 39.99
C TYR A 2 12.26 -20.98 40.64
N CYS A 3 11.10 -20.54 41.15
CA CYS A 3 10.13 -21.45 41.77
C CYS A 3 9.55 -22.45 40.77
N VAL A 4 9.29 -22.03 39.53
CA VAL A 4 8.77 -22.89 38.45
C VAL A 4 9.81 -23.95 38.08
N VAL A 5 11.06 -23.54 37.86
CA VAL A 5 12.19 -24.46 37.57
C VAL A 5 12.36 -25.46 38.72
N SER A 6 12.37 -24.98 39.96
CA SER A 6 12.51 -25.86 41.14
C SER A 6 11.37 -26.87 41.24
N ARG A 7 10.13 -26.48 40.93
CA ARG A 7 8.98 -27.40 40.89
C ARG A 7 9.12 -28.47 39.81
N PHE A 8 9.60 -28.13 38.61
CA PHE A 8 9.91 -29.12 37.58
C PHE A 8 10.96 -30.12 38.08
N LEU A 9 12.08 -29.61 38.62
CA LEU A 9 13.18 -30.44 39.11
C LEU A 9 12.74 -31.40 40.23
N ASP A 10 12.02 -30.88 41.24
CA ASP A 10 11.54 -31.68 42.37
C ASP A 10 10.56 -32.77 41.91
N THR A 11 9.70 -32.45 40.95
CA THR A 11 8.70 -33.39 40.42
C THR A 11 9.34 -34.48 39.57
N ILE A 12 10.37 -34.14 38.78
CA ILE A 12 11.15 -35.11 37.98
C ILE A 12 11.93 -36.04 38.92
N ALA A 13 12.59 -35.50 39.94
CA ALA A 13 13.36 -36.30 40.91
C ALA A 13 12.49 -37.35 41.63
N ARG A 14 11.30 -36.97 42.12
CA ARG A 14 10.38 -37.89 42.83
C ARG A 14 9.88 -39.07 41.97
N ARG A 15 9.84 -38.93 40.65
CA ARG A 15 9.33 -40.00 39.76
C ARG A 15 10.35 -41.09 39.48
N GLN A 16 11.64 -40.76 39.44
CA GLN A 16 12.70 -41.75 39.30
C GLN A 16 12.68 -42.80 40.42
N GLU A 17 12.35 -42.38 41.64
CA GLU A 17 12.23 -43.27 42.80
C GLU A 17 11.09 -44.29 42.67
N GLN A 18 10.14 -44.08 41.74
CA GLN A 18 8.93 -44.90 41.58
C GLN A 18 9.00 -45.91 40.40
N GLY A 19 10.13 -45.99 39.68
CA GLY A 19 10.38 -47.02 38.66
C GLY A 19 9.47 -46.97 37.42
N GLY A 20 9.88 -46.26 36.36
CA GLY A 20 9.21 -46.25 35.06
C GLY A 20 10.00 -47.03 34.01
N GLY A 21 9.34 -47.98 33.34
CA GLY A 21 9.93 -48.80 32.28
C GLY A 21 10.29 -48.00 31.02
N THR A 22 11.30 -48.48 30.29
CA THR A 22 11.78 -47.89 29.03
C THR A 22 11.66 -48.92 27.91
N ASP A 23 10.77 -48.68 26.94
CA ASP A 23 10.92 -49.27 25.60
C ASP A 23 12.08 -48.53 24.91
N GLY A 24 13.00 -49.25 24.26
CA GLY A 24 14.36 -48.82 23.87
C GLY A 24 14.54 -47.61 22.93
N VAL A 25 13.58 -46.70 22.83
CA VAL A 25 13.58 -45.48 22.00
C VAL A 25 14.12 -44.25 22.75
N TYR A 26 13.90 -44.14 24.06
CA TYR A 26 14.43 -43.07 24.93
C TYR A 26 14.61 -43.55 26.37
N LYS A 27 15.40 -42.81 27.15
CA LYS A 27 15.61 -43.07 28.58
C LYS A 27 15.26 -41.83 29.41
N ILE A 28 14.57 -42.02 30.53
CA ILE A 28 14.31 -40.91 31.47
C ILE A 28 15.65 -40.40 32.02
N TRP A 29 15.91 -39.11 31.82
CA TRP A 29 17.12 -38.44 32.29
C TRP A 29 16.79 -37.48 33.44
N THR A 30 17.73 -37.25 34.35
CA THR A 30 17.51 -36.37 35.50
C THR A 30 18.73 -35.47 35.72
N PRO A 31 18.54 -34.15 35.81
CA PRO A 31 19.62 -33.19 36.05
C PRO A 31 20.09 -33.25 37.50
N LYS A 32 20.99 -34.19 37.82
CA LYS A 32 21.52 -34.37 39.18
C LYS A 32 22.54 -33.29 39.55
N HIS A 33 23.46 -33.01 38.64
CA HIS A 33 24.52 -32.01 38.85
C HIS A 33 24.12 -30.63 38.29
N GLU A 34 23.15 -30.61 37.38
CA GLU A 34 22.69 -29.43 36.63
C GLU A 34 21.47 -28.76 37.29
N ALA A 35 20.88 -29.35 38.32
CA ALA A 35 19.71 -28.78 39.00
C ALA A 35 19.99 -27.36 39.55
N ASN A 36 21.14 -27.16 40.19
CA ASN A 36 21.53 -25.85 40.71
C ASN A 36 21.91 -24.89 39.58
N LEU A 37 22.54 -25.40 38.52
CA LEU A 37 22.84 -24.64 37.31
C LEU A 37 21.55 -24.02 36.71
N LEU A 38 20.50 -24.83 36.52
CA LEU A 38 19.20 -24.38 36.03
C LEU A 38 18.55 -23.35 36.95
N ARG A 39 18.63 -23.57 38.28
CA ARG A 39 18.11 -22.63 39.28
C ARG A 39 18.84 -21.28 39.26
N HIS A 40 20.16 -21.30 39.12
CA HIS A 40 20.96 -20.08 39.04
C HIS A 40 20.69 -19.32 37.74
N ALA A 41 20.63 -20.01 36.60
CA ALA A 41 20.19 -19.42 35.33
C ALA A 41 18.81 -18.77 35.45
N ALA A 42 17.86 -19.43 36.12
CA ALA A 42 16.51 -18.90 36.34
C ALA A 42 16.48 -17.63 37.21
N ILE A 43 17.43 -17.45 38.13
CA ILE A 43 17.54 -16.21 38.93
C ILE A 43 18.20 -15.10 38.12
N LEU A 44 19.18 -15.44 37.28
CA LEU A 44 20.07 -14.50 36.61
C LEU A 44 19.58 -14.05 35.23
N HIS A 45 18.61 -14.74 34.62
CA HIS A 45 18.16 -14.46 33.23
C HIS A 45 17.79 -13.00 32.98
N ASP A 46 17.17 -12.34 33.96
CA ASP A 46 16.65 -10.98 33.86
C ASP A 46 17.54 -9.91 34.55
N VAL A 47 18.75 -10.27 35.01
CA VAL A 47 19.63 -9.32 35.73
C VAL A 47 20.10 -8.16 34.86
N GLY A 48 20.09 -8.31 33.53
CA GLY A 48 20.45 -7.29 32.55
C GLY A 48 19.33 -6.32 32.18
N HIS A 49 18.12 -6.44 32.75
CA HIS A 49 17.04 -5.50 32.47
C HIS A 49 17.38 -4.06 32.91
N LEU A 50 17.02 -3.11 32.06
CA LEU A 50 17.17 -1.68 32.30
C LEU A 50 15.93 -1.14 33.05
N PRO A 51 15.95 0.10 33.58
CA PRO A 51 14.76 0.74 34.14
C PRO A 51 13.57 0.65 33.17
N PHE A 52 12.38 0.35 33.69
CA PHE A 52 11.17 0.05 32.92
C PHE A 52 11.32 -1.11 31.92
N SER A 53 12.25 -2.03 32.17
CA SER A 53 12.46 -3.28 31.43
C SER A 53 12.52 -3.07 29.91
N HIS A 54 11.56 -3.59 29.15
CA HIS A 54 11.53 -3.52 27.68
C HIS A 54 11.36 -2.10 27.13
N VAL A 55 10.87 -1.15 27.93
CA VAL A 55 10.62 0.22 27.45
C VAL A 55 11.93 0.90 27.10
N THR A 56 12.90 0.89 28.01
CA THR A 56 14.23 1.48 27.79
C THR A 56 15.01 0.71 26.73
N GLU A 57 14.89 -0.61 26.71
CA GLU A 57 15.47 -1.45 25.66
C GLU A 57 14.94 -1.06 24.27
N GLN A 58 13.62 -0.92 24.09
CA GLN A 58 13.02 -0.48 22.82
C GLN A 58 13.49 0.92 22.41
N ILE A 59 13.68 1.83 23.36
CA ILE A 59 14.21 3.18 23.10
C ILE A 59 15.63 3.11 22.53
N ILE A 60 16.48 2.25 23.12
CA ILE A 60 17.85 2.04 22.65
C ILE A 60 17.86 1.36 21.28
N GLN A 61 17.09 0.29 21.09
CA GLN A 61 16.98 -0.41 19.81
C GLN A 61 16.46 0.49 18.68
N HIS A 62 15.65 1.50 19.00
CA HIS A 62 15.17 2.46 18.02
C HIS A 62 16.33 3.36 17.51
N ASP A 63 17.32 3.69 18.34
CA ASP A 63 18.40 4.61 17.99
C ASP A 63 19.77 4.16 18.55
N PRO A 64 20.26 2.95 18.21
CA PRO A 64 21.31 2.29 18.98
C PRO A 64 22.68 2.95 18.79
N THR A 65 22.87 3.75 17.72
CA THR A 65 24.08 4.55 17.49
C THR A 65 24.19 5.76 18.40
N SER A 66 23.07 6.21 18.98
CA SER A 66 23.05 7.29 19.98
C SER A 66 23.44 6.81 21.38
N PHE A 67 23.46 5.49 21.60
CA PHE A 67 23.82 4.84 22.85
C PHE A 67 25.13 4.06 22.71
N ARG A 68 25.80 3.84 23.84
CA ARG A 68 27.07 3.11 23.92
C ARG A 68 27.03 2.12 25.08
N CYS A 69 27.69 0.99 24.93
CA CYS A 69 28.03 0.09 26.02
C CYS A 69 29.53 0.28 26.28
N GLY A 70 29.88 1.09 27.29
CA GLY A 70 31.26 1.49 27.53
C GLY A 70 31.88 2.26 26.35
N ARG A 71 32.81 1.63 25.62
CA ARG A 71 33.56 2.27 24.52
C ARG A 71 32.99 2.00 23.12
N ILE A 72 32.08 1.04 22.98
CA ILE A 72 31.46 0.66 21.72
C ILE A 72 30.01 1.12 21.68
N SER A 73 29.40 1.25 20.48
CA SER A 73 27.97 1.54 20.38
C SER A 73 27.14 0.39 20.96
N ALA A 74 25.89 0.67 21.37
CA ALA A 74 24.97 -0.39 21.80
C ALA A 74 24.71 -1.41 20.68
N ASP A 75 24.65 -0.94 19.43
CA ASP A 75 24.53 -1.77 18.23
C ASP A 75 25.72 -2.74 18.07
N ALA A 76 26.94 -2.23 18.20
CA ALA A 76 28.15 -3.04 18.09
C ALA A 76 28.27 -4.06 19.24
N PHE A 77 27.76 -3.72 20.43
CA PHE A 77 27.70 -4.65 21.56
C PHE A 77 26.74 -5.81 21.28
N VAL A 78 25.52 -5.51 20.81
CA VAL A 78 24.54 -6.56 20.45
C VAL A 78 25.08 -7.40 19.28
N PHE A 79 25.64 -6.78 18.25
CA PHE A 79 26.25 -7.49 17.13
C PHE A 79 27.39 -8.43 17.58
N ALA A 80 28.25 -7.99 18.50
CA ALA A 80 29.30 -8.84 19.05
C ALA A 80 28.72 -10.02 19.85
N ALA A 81 27.63 -9.80 20.60
CA ALA A 81 26.93 -10.88 21.28
C ALA A 81 26.28 -11.86 20.28
N GLU A 82 25.67 -11.36 19.20
CA GLU A 82 25.11 -12.16 18.12
C GLU A 82 26.16 -13.04 17.44
N ASP A 83 27.33 -12.48 17.13
CA ASP A 83 28.44 -13.18 16.49
C ASP A 83 29.01 -14.29 17.39
N ILE A 84 29.14 -14.02 18.70
CA ILE A 84 29.67 -14.99 19.67
C ILE A 84 28.65 -16.10 19.98
N LEU A 85 27.37 -15.74 20.13
CA LEU A 85 26.33 -16.68 20.56
C LEU A 85 25.67 -17.40 19.39
N GLU A 86 25.95 -17.01 18.15
CA GLU A 86 25.30 -17.50 16.92
C GLU A 86 23.76 -17.45 16.98
N THR A 87 23.21 -16.55 17.81
CA THR A 87 21.78 -16.33 18.06
C THR A 87 21.48 -14.84 18.02
N LYS A 88 20.20 -14.46 18.08
CA LYS A 88 19.77 -13.04 18.12
C LYS A 88 19.26 -12.67 19.51
N PRO A 89 20.14 -12.50 20.51
CA PRO A 89 19.71 -12.17 21.86
C PRO A 89 19.08 -10.77 21.90
N LYS A 90 18.15 -10.59 22.83
CA LYS A 90 17.69 -9.24 23.20
C LYS A 90 18.83 -8.48 23.91
N LEU A 91 18.75 -7.15 23.97
CA LEU A 91 19.80 -6.35 24.63
C LEU A 91 19.88 -6.70 26.12
N ALA A 92 18.73 -6.83 26.80
CA ALA A 92 18.70 -7.21 28.22
C ALA A 92 19.32 -8.60 28.46
N GLU A 93 19.07 -9.55 27.56
CA GLU A 93 19.63 -10.91 27.61
C GLU A 93 21.15 -10.90 27.38
N ALA A 94 21.62 -10.16 26.36
CA ALA A 94 23.05 -9.96 26.11
C ALA A 94 23.75 -9.29 27.30
N LEU A 95 23.08 -8.35 27.98
CA LEU A 95 23.58 -7.75 29.21
C LEU A 95 23.63 -8.77 30.37
N SER A 96 22.60 -9.60 30.55
CA SER A 96 22.60 -10.67 31.57
C SER A 96 23.77 -11.63 31.35
N VAL A 97 23.99 -12.08 30.10
CA VAL A 97 25.14 -12.90 29.69
C VAL A 97 26.45 -12.19 30.02
N ALA A 98 26.60 -10.94 29.59
CA ALA A 98 27.82 -10.18 29.84
C ALA A 98 28.10 -10.00 31.34
N ILE A 99 27.07 -9.71 32.15
CA ILE A 99 27.18 -9.56 33.61
C ILE A 99 27.70 -10.86 34.24
N VAL A 100 27.10 -12.00 33.90
CA VAL A 100 27.48 -13.32 34.43
C VAL A 100 28.92 -13.70 34.06
N LEU A 101 29.40 -13.24 32.90
CA LEU A 101 30.75 -13.49 32.42
C LEU A 101 31.80 -12.48 32.91
N THR A 102 31.42 -11.45 33.69
CA THR A 102 32.42 -10.51 34.23
C THR A 102 33.25 -11.11 35.36
N ASP A 103 34.53 -10.73 35.45
CA ASP A 103 35.42 -11.09 36.58
C ASP A 103 34.80 -10.74 37.94
N ARG A 104 34.09 -9.61 38.00
CA ARG A 104 33.44 -9.15 39.23
C ARG A 104 32.32 -10.09 39.66
N PHE A 105 31.46 -10.50 38.73
CA PHE A 105 30.41 -11.46 39.04
C PHE A 105 31.01 -12.83 39.36
N HIS A 106 32.03 -13.26 38.61
CA HIS A 106 32.73 -14.50 38.89
C HIS A 106 33.29 -14.55 40.31
N HIS A 107 33.97 -13.48 40.76
CA HIS A 107 34.47 -13.37 42.13
C HIS A 107 33.36 -13.38 43.18
N PHE A 108 32.21 -12.75 42.90
CA PHE A 108 31.04 -12.84 43.76
C PHE A 108 30.50 -14.27 43.84
N TYR A 109 30.28 -14.90 42.68
CA TYR A 109 29.68 -16.22 42.56
C TYR A 109 30.54 -17.32 43.17
N GLN A 110 31.87 -17.22 43.10
CA GLN A 110 32.83 -18.09 43.80
C GLN A 110 32.63 -18.15 45.32
N ASN A 111 32.05 -17.11 45.93
CA ASN A 111 31.75 -17.11 47.36
C ASN A 111 30.39 -17.77 47.69
N CYS A 112 29.57 -18.05 46.67
CA CYS A 112 28.26 -18.64 46.79
C CYS A 112 28.24 -20.16 46.51
N ILE A 113 29.26 -20.69 45.83
CA ILE A 113 29.37 -22.10 45.42
C ILE A 113 30.78 -22.66 45.73
N ASP A 114 31.01 -23.94 45.45
CA ASP A 114 32.36 -24.53 45.56
C ASP A 114 33.32 -23.84 44.56
N ARG A 115 34.45 -23.33 45.08
CA ARG A 115 35.43 -22.52 44.35
C ARG A 115 36.02 -23.23 43.13
N LYS A 116 36.09 -24.57 43.12
CA LYS A 116 36.70 -25.34 42.02
C LYS A 116 35.84 -25.38 40.75
N GLU A 117 34.55 -25.09 40.83
CA GLU A 117 33.61 -25.23 39.71
C GLU A 117 33.16 -23.88 39.12
N ALA A 118 33.49 -22.77 39.76
CA ALA A 118 32.79 -21.51 39.51
C ALA A 118 32.95 -20.93 38.10
N GLU A 119 34.10 -21.12 37.45
CA GLU A 119 34.38 -20.48 36.15
C GLU A 119 33.64 -21.22 35.03
N SER A 120 33.74 -22.54 35.04
CA SER A 120 32.98 -23.43 34.16
C SER A 120 31.46 -23.24 34.34
N GLN A 121 30.99 -23.02 35.56
CA GLN A 121 29.55 -22.82 35.83
C GLN A 121 29.04 -21.47 35.31
N CYS A 122 29.80 -20.37 35.40
CA CYS A 122 29.38 -19.08 34.83
C CYS A 122 29.14 -19.18 33.31
N LEU A 123 30.01 -19.87 32.58
CA LEU A 123 29.85 -20.08 31.14
C LEU A 123 28.59 -20.89 30.81
N ARG A 124 28.33 -21.96 31.57
CA ARG A 124 27.13 -22.80 31.42
C ARG A 124 25.85 -22.03 31.75
N ILE A 125 25.87 -21.15 32.74
CA ILE A 125 24.75 -20.26 33.07
C ILE A 125 24.50 -19.30 31.91
N ALA A 126 25.54 -18.65 31.40
CA ALA A 126 25.45 -17.74 30.27
C ALA A 126 24.86 -18.44 29.03
N ALA A 127 25.30 -19.67 28.73
CA ALA A 127 24.74 -20.48 27.66
C ALA A 127 23.23 -20.70 27.84
N LEU A 128 22.78 -21.10 29.03
CA LEU A 128 21.35 -21.31 29.32
C LEU A 128 20.52 -20.03 29.17
N ILE A 129 21.02 -18.89 29.62
CA ILE A 129 20.34 -17.59 29.46
C ILE A 129 20.17 -17.27 27.98
N ALA A 130 21.23 -17.49 27.18
CA ALA A 130 21.25 -17.30 25.73
C ALA A 130 20.44 -18.35 24.92
N GLY A 131 19.80 -19.31 25.59
CA GLY A 131 19.09 -20.41 24.93
C GLY A 131 20.00 -21.44 24.25
N LEU A 132 21.27 -21.48 24.61
CA LEU A 132 22.27 -22.42 24.09
C LEU A 132 22.45 -23.62 25.02
N GLU A 133 22.86 -24.77 24.46
CA GLU A 133 23.16 -25.94 25.27
C GLU A 133 24.37 -25.67 26.19
N PRO A 134 24.27 -25.93 27.51
CA PRO A 134 25.37 -25.66 28.45
C PRO A 134 26.52 -26.64 28.27
N ASP A 135 26.21 -27.87 27.85
CA ASP A 135 27.17 -28.91 27.52
C ASP A 135 26.67 -29.70 26.30
N PRO A 136 27.57 -30.36 25.57
CA PRO A 136 27.22 -31.04 24.35
C PRO A 136 26.17 -32.15 24.56
N GLY A 137 24.99 -32.03 23.94
CA GLY A 137 23.88 -32.98 24.06
C GLY A 137 22.89 -32.65 25.19
N LEU A 138 22.99 -31.49 25.86
CA LEU A 138 22.06 -31.05 26.91
C LEU A 138 21.10 -29.95 26.46
N THR A 139 20.68 -29.97 25.19
CA THR A 139 19.80 -28.97 24.56
C THR A 139 18.50 -28.74 25.33
N GLY A 140 17.92 -29.78 25.92
CA GLY A 140 16.68 -29.71 26.70
C GLY A 140 16.77 -28.80 27.93
N LEU A 141 17.96 -28.66 28.53
CA LEU A 141 18.15 -27.78 29.68
C LEU A 141 17.90 -26.31 29.32
N ALA A 142 18.39 -25.89 28.15
CA ALA A 142 18.15 -24.55 27.62
C ALA A 142 16.66 -24.32 27.35
N SER A 143 15.96 -25.32 26.79
CA SER A 143 14.52 -25.24 26.51
C SER A 143 13.64 -24.99 27.74
N LEU A 144 14.07 -25.40 28.94
CA LEU A 144 13.33 -25.10 30.17
C LEU A 144 13.49 -23.63 30.60
N ILE A 145 14.64 -23.02 30.31
CA ILE A 145 14.99 -21.65 30.70
C ILE A 145 14.51 -20.66 29.63
N SER A 146 14.96 -20.84 28.40
CA SER A 146 14.72 -19.96 27.24
C SER A 146 14.16 -20.78 26.08
N GLY A 147 13.02 -21.42 26.31
CA GLY A 147 12.31 -22.27 25.35
C GLY A 147 11.36 -21.48 24.44
N PRO A 148 11.25 -21.80 23.15
CA PRO A 148 10.59 -20.90 22.22
C PRO A 148 9.05 -21.00 22.33
N SER A 149 8.49 -22.13 22.78
CA SER A 149 7.05 -22.41 22.88
C SER A 149 6.51 -22.26 24.31
N ILE A 150 7.14 -22.97 25.25
CA ILE A 150 6.88 -22.94 26.68
C ILE A 150 8.21 -23.00 27.42
N ASP A 151 8.36 -22.16 28.44
CA ASP A 151 9.52 -22.14 29.33
C ASP A 151 9.10 -21.69 30.73
N ALA A 152 10.03 -21.78 31.68
CA ALA A 152 9.75 -21.41 33.06
C ALA A 152 9.51 -19.90 33.27
N ASP A 153 9.99 -19.05 32.37
CA ASP A 153 9.77 -17.60 32.41
C ASP A 153 8.32 -17.26 32.03
N LYS A 154 7.84 -17.76 30.88
CA LYS A 154 6.45 -17.62 30.41
C LYS A 154 5.44 -18.10 31.43
N ILE A 155 5.66 -19.28 32.02
CA ILE A 155 4.78 -19.81 33.07
C ILE A 155 4.71 -18.84 34.25
N ASP A 156 5.82 -18.20 34.61
CA ASP A 156 5.92 -17.32 35.76
C ASP A 156 5.32 -15.93 35.49
N TYR A 157 5.74 -15.23 34.44
CA TYR A 157 5.27 -13.87 34.19
C TYR A 157 3.80 -13.82 33.79
N ILE A 158 3.29 -14.81 33.03
CA ILE A 158 1.88 -14.81 32.61
C ILE A 158 0.97 -14.87 33.83
N ASN A 159 1.26 -15.77 34.77
CA ASN A 159 0.45 -15.90 35.98
C ASN A 159 0.64 -14.71 36.93
N ARG A 160 1.88 -14.25 37.12
CA ARG A 160 2.17 -13.08 37.96
C ARG A 160 1.47 -11.82 37.43
N ASP A 161 1.58 -11.54 36.14
CA ASP A 161 1.07 -10.32 35.54
C ASP A 161 -0.46 -10.35 35.47
N ALA A 162 -1.06 -11.52 35.18
CA ALA A 162 -2.50 -11.70 35.26
C ALA A 162 -3.04 -11.41 36.66
N LEU A 163 -2.39 -11.96 37.69
CA LEU A 163 -2.76 -11.71 39.09
C LEU A 163 -2.59 -10.24 39.47
N ALA A 164 -1.42 -9.65 39.17
CA ALA A 164 -1.11 -8.25 39.52
C ALA A 164 -2.04 -7.24 38.82
N CYS A 165 -2.47 -7.54 37.59
CA CYS A 165 -3.38 -6.69 36.82
C CYS A 165 -4.86 -7.01 37.07
N GLY A 166 -5.19 -8.05 37.85
CA GLY A 166 -6.56 -8.50 38.05
C GLY A 166 -7.24 -9.01 36.78
N ILE A 167 -6.47 -9.58 35.83
CA ILE A 167 -7.01 -10.18 34.61
C ILE A 167 -7.39 -11.63 34.94
N PRO A 168 -8.67 -12.02 34.79
CA PRO A 168 -9.13 -13.36 35.14
C PRO A 168 -8.71 -14.34 34.03
N VAL A 169 -7.46 -14.80 34.10
CA VAL A 169 -7.00 -15.92 33.28
C VAL A 169 -6.55 -17.04 34.21
N GLY A 170 -7.14 -18.22 34.01
CA GLY A 170 -6.77 -19.44 34.70
C GLY A 170 -5.91 -20.28 33.77
N VAL A 171 -4.74 -20.68 34.26
CA VAL A 171 -3.91 -21.70 33.62
C VAL A 171 -3.71 -22.80 34.64
N ASP A 172 -4.08 -24.04 34.30
CA ASP A 172 -3.77 -25.20 35.15
C ASP A 172 -2.29 -25.60 34.98
N VAL A 173 -1.40 -24.79 35.55
CA VAL A 173 0.06 -25.05 35.52
C VAL A 173 0.43 -26.36 36.23
N SER A 174 -0.44 -26.88 37.10
CA SER A 174 -0.19 -28.12 37.82
C SER A 174 -0.02 -29.29 36.86
N ARG A 175 -0.82 -29.31 35.77
CA ARG A 175 -0.74 -30.33 34.71
C ARG A 175 0.55 -30.26 33.90
N LEU A 176 1.17 -29.10 33.76
CA LEU A 176 2.49 -28.97 33.12
C LEU A 176 3.58 -29.67 33.93
N PHE A 177 3.48 -29.66 35.26
CA PHE A 177 4.42 -30.41 36.10
C PHE A 177 4.11 -31.93 36.07
N LEU A 178 2.89 -32.33 35.68
CA LEU A 178 2.50 -33.73 35.56
C LEU A 178 3.12 -34.39 34.31
N ARG A 179 3.95 -35.40 34.55
CA ARG A 179 4.69 -36.25 33.60
C ARG A 179 5.66 -35.56 32.63
N SER A 180 5.77 -34.22 32.61
CA SER A 180 6.89 -33.55 31.96
C SER A 180 8.22 -33.96 32.57
N SER A 181 9.23 -34.17 31.72
CA SER A 181 10.52 -34.73 32.11
C SER A 181 11.62 -34.34 31.13
N PHE A 182 12.86 -34.65 31.49
CA PHE A 182 13.95 -34.74 30.54
C PHE A 182 14.08 -36.19 30.05
N LEU A 183 14.30 -36.37 28.75
CA LEU A 183 14.52 -37.66 28.12
C LEU A 183 15.82 -37.62 27.33
N GLU A 184 16.66 -38.64 27.49
CA GLU A 184 17.78 -38.91 26.60
C GLU A 184 17.25 -39.66 25.37
N VAL A 185 17.38 -39.04 24.21
CA VAL A 185 16.79 -39.49 22.93
C VAL A 185 17.90 -39.91 21.99
N THR A 186 17.71 -41.05 21.33
CA THR A 186 18.68 -41.62 20.39
C THR A 186 18.79 -40.78 19.10
N PRO A 187 19.94 -40.81 18.39
CA PRO A 187 20.10 -40.13 17.11
C PRO A 187 19.00 -40.43 16.08
N ALA A 188 18.61 -41.70 15.95
CA ALA A 188 17.60 -42.13 14.99
C ALA A 188 16.23 -41.48 15.25
N GLU A 189 15.88 -41.33 16.53
CA GLU A 189 14.63 -40.71 16.95
C GLU A 189 14.67 -39.18 16.83
N LEU A 190 15.80 -38.55 17.14
CA LEU A 190 16.02 -37.12 16.88
C LEU A 190 15.93 -36.80 15.39
N ARG A 191 16.48 -37.66 14.52
CA ARG A 191 16.35 -37.54 13.06
C ARG A 191 14.89 -37.57 12.64
N ARG A 192 14.10 -38.51 13.19
CA ARG A 192 12.65 -38.63 12.93
C ARG A 192 11.90 -37.36 13.35
N MET A 193 12.10 -36.91 14.58
CA MET A 193 11.42 -35.74 15.14
C MET A 193 11.76 -34.45 14.39
N ARG A 194 13.03 -34.27 14.03
CA ARG A 194 13.53 -33.05 13.35
C ARG A 194 13.37 -33.12 11.82
N SER A 195 12.86 -34.23 11.28
CA SER A 195 12.82 -34.49 9.83
C SER A 195 14.18 -34.27 9.14
N ALA A 196 15.27 -34.63 9.83
CA ALA A 196 16.62 -34.44 9.32
C ALA A 196 17.02 -35.55 8.32
N THR A 197 17.93 -35.24 7.40
CA THR A 197 18.39 -36.20 6.37
C THR A 197 19.45 -37.18 6.87
N VAL A 198 20.12 -36.85 8.00
CA VAL A 198 21.20 -37.64 8.59
C VAL A 198 20.98 -37.71 10.10
N ASP A 199 21.43 -38.80 10.72
CA ASP A 199 21.40 -38.93 12.18
C ASP A 199 22.32 -37.88 12.84
N PRO A 200 21.86 -37.22 13.91
CA PRO A 200 22.73 -36.41 14.76
C PRO A 200 23.92 -37.23 15.26
N PRO A 201 25.07 -36.59 15.56
CA PRO A 201 26.30 -37.30 15.93
C PRO A 201 26.22 -38.02 17.29
N ARG A 202 25.23 -37.71 18.13
CA ARG A 202 25.07 -38.26 19.48
C ARG A 202 23.61 -38.22 19.94
N SER A 203 23.31 -38.96 21.00
CA SER A 203 22.07 -38.78 21.76
C SER A 203 22.01 -37.38 22.36
N GLU A 204 20.78 -36.86 22.52
CA GLU A 204 20.54 -35.57 23.17
C GLU A 204 19.48 -35.70 24.26
N VAL A 205 19.68 -34.97 25.34
CA VAL A 205 18.69 -34.77 26.39
C VAL A 205 17.74 -33.66 25.94
N VAL A 206 16.46 -33.98 25.80
CA VAL A 206 15.41 -33.02 25.45
C VAL A 206 14.43 -32.85 26.61
N PHE A 207 13.87 -31.65 26.75
CA PHE A 207 12.76 -31.40 27.66
C PHE A 207 11.45 -31.71 26.95
N VAL A 208 10.60 -32.52 27.57
CA VAL A 208 9.30 -32.92 27.01
C VAL A 208 8.17 -32.55 27.94
N VAL A 209 7.07 -32.10 27.34
CA VAL A 209 5.80 -31.90 28.05
C VAL A 209 4.90 -33.10 27.82
N ASN A 210 4.25 -33.61 28.85
CA ASN A 210 3.30 -34.72 28.67
C ASN A 210 2.03 -34.25 27.92
N SER A 211 1.38 -35.15 27.19
CA SER A 211 0.11 -34.86 26.50
C SER A 211 -0.98 -34.35 27.45
N SER A 212 -0.97 -34.76 28.72
CA SER A 212 -1.91 -34.24 29.74
C SER A 212 -1.73 -32.75 30.07
N GLY A 213 -0.61 -32.15 29.68
CA GLY A 213 -0.30 -30.74 29.82
C GLY A 213 -0.53 -29.93 28.54
N LEU A 214 -1.02 -30.56 27.46
CA LEU A 214 -1.28 -29.88 26.19
C LEU A 214 -2.31 -28.77 26.34
N ASP A 215 -3.42 -29.05 27.01
CA ASP A 215 -4.47 -28.06 27.31
C ASP A 215 -3.89 -26.84 28.05
N SER A 216 -2.98 -27.07 29.01
CA SER A 216 -2.32 -25.99 29.76
C SER A 216 -1.39 -25.15 28.86
N ILE A 217 -0.73 -25.72 27.86
CA ILE A 217 0.05 -24.96 26.87
C ILE A 217 -0.89 -24.06 26.05
N GLU A 218 -2.05 -24.58 25.66
CA GLU A 218 -3.05 -23.80 24.95
C GLU A 218 -3.60 -22.64 25.78
N GLU A 219 -3.98 -22.92 27.03
CA GLU A 219 -4.40 -21.94 28.03
C GLU A 219 -3.34 -20.84 28.21
N ILE A 220 -2.05 -21.20 28.31
CA ILE A 220 -0.95 -20.23 28.42
C ILE A 220 -0.90 -19.31 27.20
N GLY A 221 -0.99 -19.85 25.98
CA GLY A 221 -0.95 -19.00 24.80
C GLY A 221 -2.20 -18.12 24.66
N GLN A 222 -3.38 -18.59 25.08
CA GLN A 222 -4.57 -17.75 25.17
C GLN A 222 -4.38 -16.64 26.22
N ALA A 223 -3.85 -16.98 27.40
CA ALA A 223 -3.60 -16.03 28.48
C ALA A 223 -2.58 -14.98 28.10
N ARG A 224 -1.47 -15.38 27.48
CA ARG A 224 -0.48 -14.49 26.89
C ARG A 224 -1.16 -13.54 25.91
N THR A 225 -1.99 -14.05 25.00
CA THR A 225 -2.71 -13.21 24.02
C THR A 225 -3.60 -12.17 24.71
N VAL A 226 -4.32 -12.55 25.77
CA VAL A 226 -5.15 -11.64 26.57
C VAL A 226 -4.29 -10.56 27.25
N LEU A 227 -3.17 -10.93 27.87
CA LEU A 227 -2.25 -10.00 28.55
C LEU A 227 -1.63 -9.00 27.57
N TYR A 228 -1.16 -9.45 26.41
CA TYR A 228 -0.69 -8.56 25.36
C TYR A 228 -1.76 -7.55 24.95
N HIS A 229 -3.02 -7.97 24.86
CA HIS A 229 -4.09 -7.05 24.47
C HIS A 229 -4.50 -6.06 25.55
N ARG A 230 -4.66 -6.54 26.78
CA ARG A 230 -5.27 -5.78 27.87
C ARG A 230 -4.26 -4.99 28.68
N VAL A 231 -3.00 -5.43 28.69
CA VAL A 231 -1.94 -4.88 29.54
C VAL A 231 -0.82 -4.30 28.67
N TYR A 232 -0.05 -5.14 27.98
CA TYR A 232 1.20 -4.70 27.33
C TYR A 232 0.96 -3.75 26.15
N LEU A 233 0.00 -4.05 25.26
CA LEU A 233 -0.33 -3.21 24.11
C LEU A 233 -1.45 -2.20 24.41
N HIS A 234 -1.85 -2.07 25.67
CA HIS A 234 -2.88 -1.11 26.05
C HIS A 234 -2.42 0.31 25.70
N GLN A 235 -3.27 1.04 24.99
CA GLN A 235 -2.94 2.35 24.42
C GLN A 235 -2.38 3.35 25.45
N THR A 236 -2.84 3.30 26.70
CA THR A 236 -2.38 4.22 27.75
C THR A 236 -1.00 3.86 28.26
N THR A 237 -0.68 2.56 28.33
CA THR A 237 0.66 2.05 28.65
C THR A 237 1.63 2.51 27.59
N ARG A 238 1.34 2.19 26.32
CA ARG A 238 2.16 2.58 25.16
C ARG A 238 2.36 4.09 25.04
N ASN A 239 1.36 4.88 25.38
CA ASN A 239 1.46 6.34 25.41
C ASN A 239 2.44 6.83 26.49
N ALA A 240 2.38 6.25 27.69
CA ALA A 240 3.32 6.55 28.77
C ALA A 240 4.75 6.15 28.41
N GLU A 241 4.94 4.94 27.86
CA GLU A 241 6.22 4.45 27.34
C GLU A 241 6.80 5.39 26.28
N ARG A 242 5.95 5.87 25.37
CA ARG A 242 6.41 6.80 24.33
C ARG A 242 6.84 8.15 24.88
N LEU A 243 6.17 8.68 25.91
CA LEU A 243 6.62 9.89 26.60
C LEU A 243 7.97 9.68 27.29
N LEU A 244 8.16 8.55 27.96
CA LEU A 244 9.46 8.21 28.55
C LEU A 244 10.54 8.17 27.47
N GLY A 245 10.26 7.50 26.34
CA GLY A 245 11.17 7.45 25.20
C GLY A 245 11.49 8.82 24.60
N LYS A 246 10.50 9.70 24.47
CA LYS A 246 10.72 11.08 24.04
C LYS A 246 11.62 11.84 25.04
N ALA A 247 11.37 11.73 26.34
CA ALA A 247 12.19 12.41 27.35
C ALA A 247 13.65 11.95 27.31
N VAL A 248 13.90 10.64 27.20
CA VAL A 248 15.25 10.08 27.06
C VAL A 248 15.90 10.56 25.75
N GLN A 249 15.17 10.54 24.64
CA GLN A 249 15.65 11.00 23.33
C GLN A 249 16.07 12.48 23.36
N GLU A 250 15.29 13.36 24.01
CA GLU A 250 15.63 14.79 24.14
C GLU A 250 16.97 15.02 24.86
N VAL A 251 17.27 14.23 25.91
CA VAL A 251 18.57 14.33 26.60
C VAL A 251 19.70 13.77 25.75
N VAL A 252 19.48 12.62 25.13
CA VAL A 252 20.49 11.92 24.33
C VAL A 252 20.89 12.75 23.11
N LEU A 253 19.95 13.46 22.49
CA LEU A 253 20.18 14.29 21.31
C LEU A 253 20.58 15.73 21.62
N ASP A 254 20.54 16.15 22.88
CA ASP A 254 20.87 17.52 23.30
C ASP A 254 22.20 17.97 22.68
N PRO A 255 22.25 19.05 21.88
CA PRO A 255 23.49 19.52 21.27
C PRO A 255 24.53 19.92 22.33
N ASN A 256 24.11 20.29 23.54
CA ASN A 256 24.99 20.65 24.63
C ASN A 256 25.66 19.41 25.24
N ARG A 257 26.99 19.47 25.43
CA ARG A 257 27.75 18.40 26.09
C ARG A 257 27.54 18.45 27.61
N THR A 258 26.42 17.92 28.10
CA THR A 258 26.13 17.82 29.53
C THR A 258 26.62 16.50 30.13
N ALA A 259 26.92 16.48 31.43
CA ALA A 259 27.26 15.24 32.16
C ALA A 259 26.10 14.23 32.10
N GLN A 260 24.86 14.73 32.25
CA GLN A 260 23.62 13.96 32.13
C GLN A 260 23.49 13.25 30.77
N LYS A 261 23.84 13.91 29.66
CA LYS A 261 23.91 13.30 28.33
C LYS A 261 24.93 12.15 28.27
N THR A 262 26.06 12.29 28.95
CA THR A 262 27.11 11.26 28.97
C THR A 262 26.68 10.04 29.80
N GLU A 263 25.86 10.24 30.82
CA GLU A 263 25.29 9.17 31.65
C GLU A 263 24.18 8.42 30.93
N MET A 264 23.18 9.13 30.37
CA MET A 264 22.04 8.49 29.69
C MET A 264 22.39 7.84 28.35
N ARG A 265 23.53 8.19 27.75
CA ARG A 265 24.01 7.49 26.55
C ARG A 265 24.70 6.17 26.87
N ASP A 266 25.15 5.97 28.11
CA ASP A 266 25.91 4.78 28.49
C ASP A 266 24.97 3.73 29.10
N VAL A 267 24.77 2.63 28.39
CA VAL A 267 23.83 1.55 28.78
C VAL A 267 24.19 0.97 30.14
N ALA A 268 25.48 0.85 30.47
CA ALA A 268 25.92 0.33 31.77
C ALA A 268 25.56 1.28 32.93
N LYS A 269 25.55 2.60 32.67
CA LYS A 269 25.11 3.59 33.65
C LYS A 269 23.60 3.63 33.79
N LEU A 270 22.86 3.47 32.70
CA LEU A 270 21.41 3.31 32.74
C LEU A 270 21.00 2.05 33.51
N TRP A 271 21.70 0.94 33.30
CA TRP A 271 21.49 -0.31 34.03
C TRP A 271 21.68 -0.16 35.54
N ALA A 272 22.63 0.69 35.97
CA ALA A 272 22.86 0.96 37.39
C ALA A 272 21.76 1.82 38.06
N MET A 273 20.80 2.33 37.30
CA MET A 273 19.66 3.09 37.82
C MET A 273 18.45 2.17 38.05
N ASN A 274 17.52 2.61 38.89
CA ASN A 274 16.15 2.06 38.91
C ASN A 274 15.16 3.02 38.25
N ASP A 275 13.90 2.59 38.14
CA ASP A 275 12.80 3.35 37.54
C ASP A 275 12.64 4.76 38.14
N ALA A 276 12.72 4.87 39.47
CA ALA A 276 12.57 6.14 40.18
C ALA A 276 13.73 7.09 39.89
N ASN A 277 14.98 6.57 39.90
CA ASN A 277 16.17 7.36 39.62
C ASN A 277 16.16 7.91 38.19
N LEU A 278 15.77 7.09 37.20
CA LEU A 278 15.69 7.54 35.81
C LEU A 278 14.64 8.66 35.66
N LEU A 279 13.45 8.50 36.24
CA LEU A 279 12.41 9.53 36.19
C LEU A 279 12.81 10.81 36.90
N GLU A 280 13.42 10.70 38.08
CA GLU A 280 13.92 11.86 38.83
C GLU A 280 14.96 12.62 38.02
N GLN A 281 15.96 11.92 37.47
CA GLN A 281 17.01 12.52 36.67
C GLN A 281 16.45 13.19 35.41
N LEU A 282 15.49 12.57 34.72
CA LEU A 282 14.83 13.18 33.57
C LEU A 282 14.05 14.44 33.98
N SER A 283 13.28 14.39 35.07
CA SER A 283 12.36 15.45 35.49
C SER A 283 13.04 16.68 36.12
N THR A 284 14.23 16.51 36.71
CA THR A 284 15.04 17.56 37.34
C THR A 284 16.27 17.94 36.50
N GLY A 285 16.47 17.27 35.36
CA GLY A 285 17.60 17.46 34.47
C GLY A 285 17.73 18.86 33.88
N ARG A 286 18.92 19.16 33.34
CA ARG A 286 19.23 20.47 32.74
C ARG A 286 18.54 20.69 31.39
N ASN A 287 18.14 19.62 30.71
CA ASN A 287 17.40 19.71 29.46
C ASN A 287 15.93 20.04 29.74
N ALA A 288 15.54 21.29 29.47
CA ALA A 288 14.20 21.80 29.80
C ALA A 288 13.06 21.09 29.04
N SER A 289 13.33 20.58 27.83
CA SER A 289 12.37 19.83 27.02
C SER A 289 12.09 18.46 27.65
N ALA A 290 13.16 17.69 27.90
CA ALA A 290 13.10 16.38 28.56
C ALA A 290 12.42 16.48 29.94
N ALA A 291 12.82 17.46 30.75
CA ALA A 291 12.29 17.68 32.09
C ALA A 291 10.78 17.97 32.08
N ARG A 292 10.31 18.71 31.09
CA ARG A 292 8.88 19.00 30.93
C ARG A 292 8.09 17.75 30.53
N ILE A 293 8.60 16.97 29.58
CA ILE A 293 7.98 15.71 29.14
C ILE A 293 7.92 14.70 30.29
N ALA A 294 9.01 14.55 31.06
CA ALA A 294 9.06 13.67 32.22
C ALA A 294 8.08 14.10 33.33
N ARG A 295 7.98 15.41 33.63
CA ARG A 295 6.98 15.92 34.57
C ARG A 295 5.54 15.64 34.13
N ARG A 296 5.26 15.63 32.82
CA ARG A 296 3.94 15.23 32.29
C ARG A 296 3.64 13.76 32.57
N LEU A 297 4.63 12.90 32.44
CA LEU A 297 4.48 11.48 32.79
C LEU A 297 4.13 11.32 34.28
N LEU A 298 4.88 11.99 35.17
CA LEU A 298 4.65 11.98 36.62
C LEU A 298 3.28 12.55 37.02
N THR A 299 2.83 13.61 36.36
CA THR A 299 1.53 14.27 36.63
C THR A 299 0.39 13.71 35.79
N ARG A 300 0.60 12.59 35.08
CA ARG A 300 -0.35 11.92 34.20
C ARG A 300 -0.97 12.80 33.10
N ARG A 301 -0.26 13.86 32.68
CA ARG A 301 -0.64 14.74 31.56
C ARG A 301 -0.22 14.16 30.21
N LEU A 302 -0.79 13.01 29.88
CA LEU A 302 -0.49 12.29 28.64
C LEU A 302 -1.08 13.00 27.39
N PRO A 303 -0.39 12.95 26.23
CA PRO A 303 -0.93 13.44 24.98
C PRO A 303 -2.15 12.60 24.56
N LYS A 304 -3.01 13.19 23.74
CA LYS A 304 -4.26 12.60 23.26
C LYS A 304 -4.14 12.19 21.81
N ARG A 305 -4.95 11.20 21.41
CA ARG A 305 -4.98 10.68 20.04
C ARG A 305 -5.51 11.76 19.09
N ALA A 306 -4.67 12.20 18.18
CA ALA A 306 -5.00 13.14 17.10
C ALA A 306 -5.40 12.40 15.83
N CYS A 307 -4.70 11.33 15.48
CA CYS A 307 -4.97 10.54 14.29
C CYS A 307 -4.80 9.04 14.59
N VAL A 308 -5.43 8.19 13.79
CA VAL A 308 -5.30 6.73 13.82
C VAL A 308 -5.00 6.23 12.41
N PHE A 309 -4.23 5.15 12.29
CA PHE A 309 -3.90 4.53 11.02
C PHE A 309 -3.77 3.01 11.18
N GLY A 310 -4.02 2.28 10.10
CA GLY A 310 -4.07 0.82 10.09
C GLY A 310 -4.91 0.35 8.90
N ARG A 311 -4.95 -0.97 8.66
CA ARG A 311 -5.64 -1.53 7.47
C ARG A 311 -7.12 -1.15 7.37
N THR A 312 -7.79 -0.92 8.50
CA THR A 312 -9.21 -0.53 8.57
C THR A 312 -9.45 0.98 8.50
N TYR A 313 -8.39 1.80 8.49
CA TYR A 313 -8.48 3.26 8.45
C TYR A 313 -7.89 3.86 7.17
N ILE A 314 -7.64 3.01 6.17
CA ILE A 314 -7.15 3.42 4.86
C ILE A 314 -8.23 3.15 3.82
N THR A 315 -8.31 4.01 2.82
CA THR A 315 -9.26 3.89 1.72
C THR A 315 -8.53 3.96 0.39
N SER A 316 -9.06 3.31 -0.64
CA SER A 316 -8.56 3.53 -2.00
C SER A 316 -9.07 4.87 -2.52
N ALA A 317 -8.25 5.54 -3.31
CA ALA A 317 -8.66 6.72 -4.05
C ALA A 317 -9.57 6.39 -5.26
N VAL A 318 -9.68 5.10 -5.59
CA VAL A 318 -10.33 4.60 -6.81
C VAL A 318 -11.39 3.56 -6.43
N PRO A 319 -12.63 3.70 -6.93
CA PRO A 319 -13.69 2.72 -6.67
C PRO A 319 -13.51 1.51 -7.60
N ILE A 320 -12.64 0.58 -7.21
CA ILE A 320 -12.31 -0.63 -8.00
C ILE A 320 -13.56 -1.41 -8.40
N ASP A 321 -14.54 -1.51 -7.50
CA ASP A 321 -15.81 -2.21 -7.74
C ASP A 321 -16.62 -1.59 -8.89
N ASP A 322 -16.68 -0.26 -8.94
CA ASP A 322 -17.41 0.49 -9.96
C ASP A 322 -16.66 0.54 -11.30
N LEU A 323 -15.32 0.56 -11.27
CA LEU A 323 -14.50 0.58 -12.49
C LEU A 323 -14.48 -0.77 -13.21
N PHE A 324 -14.47 -1.86 -12.45
CA PHE A 324 -14.41 -3.22 -12.98
C PHE A 324 -15.58 -4.06 -12.46
N PRO A 325 -16.83 -3.77 -12.89
CA PRO A 325 -18.01 -4.48 -12.42
C PRO A 325 -18.00 -5.98 -12.76
N ARG A 326 -17.27 -6.36 -13.81
CA ARG A 326 -17.16 -7.76 -14.29
C ARG A 326 -15.97 -8.53 -13.71
N MET A 327 -15.14 -7.90 -12.88
CA MET A 327 -13.99 -8.55 -12.24
C MET A 327 -14.43 -9.47 -11.11
N ASP A 328 -13.78 -10.62 -10.99
CA ASP A 328 -14.04 -11.59 -9.92
C ASP A 328 -13.76 -11.00 -8.53
N GLN A 329 -14.57 -11.37 -7.53
CA GLN A 329 -14.47 -10.83 -6.16
C GLN A 329 -13.14 -11.19 -5.48
N GLY A 330 -12.59 -12.39 -5.71
CA GLY A 330 -11.27 -12.78 -5.22
C GLY A 330 -10.16 -11.94 -5.84
N ALA A 331 -10.24 -11.70 -7.16
CA ALA A 331 -9.30 -10.83 -7.86
C ALA A 331 -9.37 -9.38 -7.37
N LYS A 332 -10.58 -8.83 -7.13
CA LYS A 332 -10.76 -7.48 -6.56
C LYS A 332 -10.15 -7.34 -5.17
N LYS A 333 -10.37 -8.33 -4.30
CA LYS A 333 -9.75 -8.37 -2.96
C LYS A 333 -8.24 -8.44 -3.04
N SER A 334 -7.70 -9.26 -3.94
CA SER A 334 -6.25 -9.37 -4.17
C SER A 334 -5.66 -8.04 -4.63
N LEU A 335 -6.27 -7.39 -5.64
CA LEU A 335 -5.84 -6.09 -6.14
C LEU A 335 -5.88 -5.02 -5.05
N SER A 336 -6.98 -4.95 -4.30
CA SER A 336 -7.13 -4.01 -3.18
C SER A 336 -6.06 -4.23 -2.11
N LYS A 337 -5.75 -5.49 -1.78
CA LYS A 337 -4.69 -5.85 -0.82
C LYS A 337 -3.30 -5.46 -1.34
N GLN A 338 -3.02 -5.67 -2.63
CA GLN A 338 -1.75 -5.31 -3.26
C GLN A 338 -1.55 -3.78 -3.30
N ILE A 339 -2.60 -3.01 -3.60
CA ILE A 339 -2.54 -1.54 -3.64
C ILE A 339 -2.44 -0.97 -2.21
N LEU A 340 -3.39 -1.29 -1.33
CA LEU A 340 -3.49 -0.66 -0.01
C LEU A 340 -2.49 -1.22 1.01
N GLY A 341 -2.21 -2.52 0.96
CA GLY A 341 -1.35 -3.20 1.93
C GLY A 341 0.11 -2.77 1.81
N THR A 342 0.62 -2.61 0.59
CA THR A 342 2.04 -2.32 0.34
C THR A 342 2.46 -0.98 0.96
N ALA A 343 1.66 0.07 0.79
CA ALA A 343 1.98 1.39 1.32
C ALA A 343 2.01 1.43 2.86
N LEU A 344 1.03 0.79 3.49
CA LEU A 344 0.95 0.74 4.95
C LEU A 344 2.10 -0.09 5.55
N GLU A 345 2.42 -1.25 4.97
CA GLU A 345 3.51 -2.10 5.45
C GLU A 345 4.88 -1.45 5.19
N GLU A 346 5.08 -0.75 4.08
CA GLU A 346 6.33 -0.01 3.85
C GLU A 346 6.51 1.13 4.85
N LEU A 347 5.44 1.90 5.13
CA LEU A 347 5.46 2.94 6.15
C LEU A 347 5.85 2.33 7.52
N ARG A 348 5.22 1.21 7.88
CA ARG A 348 5.49 0.48 9.14
C ARG A 348 6.91 -0.06 9.23
N ALA A 349 7.41 -0.70 8.19
CA ALA A 349 8.67 -1.42 8.19
C ALA A 349 9.87 -0.47 8.11
N ARG A 350 9.76 0.61 7.31
CA ARG A 350 10.90 1.47 6.96
C ARG A 350 10.85 2.88 7.55
N LYS A 351 9.65 3.46 7.73
CA LYS A 351 9.51 4.89 8.05
C LYS A 351 9.06 5.17 9.48
N LEU A 352 8.44 4.21 10.16
CA LEU A 352 8.00 4.34 11.55
C LEU A 352 8.92 3.59 12.53
N ARG A 353 10.23 3.64 12.26
CA ARG A 353 11.28 3.13 13.14
C ARG A 353 12.45 4.10 13.23
N GLY A 354 13.13 4.10 14.36
CA GLY A 354 14.32 4.87 14.64
C GLY A 354 14.29 6.34 14.29
N LYS A 355 15.37 6.79 13.65
CA LYS A 355 15.51 8.15 13.12
C LYS A 355 14.37 8.52 12.16
N ALA A 356 13.99 7.62 11.26
CA ALA A 356 12.93 7.88 10.29
C ALA A 356 11.59 8.20 10.96
N GLN A 357 11.23 7.51 12.05
CA GLN A 357 10.00 7.83 12.79
C GLN A 357 10.03 9.27 13.34
N ARG A 358 11.17 9.69 13.91
CA ARG A 358 11.35 11.05 14.43
C ARG A 358 11.25 12.08 13.32
N ASP A 359 11.83 11.79 12.16
CA ASP A 359 11.73 12.68 10.99
C ASP A 359 10.27 12.86 10.55
N ILE A 360 9.47 11.78 10.52
CA ILE A 360 8.03 11.88 10.25
C ILE A 360 7.28 12.65 11.35
N GLU A 361 7.58 12.41 12.63
CA GLU A 361 6.98 13.17 13.74
C GLU A 361 7.27 14.68 13.62
N ASN A 362 8.49 15.04 13.22
CA ASN A 362 8.90 16.43 12.99
C ASN A 362 8.20 17.03 11.77
N LEU A 363 8.03 16.27 10.68
CA LEU A 363 7.26 16.71 9.52
C LEU A 363 5.79 16.97 9.88
N ILE A 364 5.17 16.10 10.68
CA ILE A 364 3.79 16.32 11.18
C ILE A 364 3.72 17.59 12.04
N LEU A 365 4.70 17.81 12.91
CA LEU A 365 4.80 19.02 13.71
C LEU A 365 4.90 20.27 12.82
N GLN A 366 5.83 20.28 11.87
CA GLN A 366 6.05 21.40 10.95
C GLN A 366 4.80 21.70 10.12
N GLU A 367 4.16 20.67 9.58
CA GLU A 367 2.95 20.81 8.77
C GLU A 367 1.77 21.33 9.61
N ALA A 368 1.62 20.87 10.87
CA ALA A 368 0.60 21.38 11.77
C ALA A 368 0.82 22.85 12.14
N LEU A 369 2.07 23.28 12.32
CA LEU A 369 2.42 24.68 12.57
C LEU A 369 2.14 25.55 11.35
N ALA A 370 2.54 25.11 10.15
CA ALA A 370 2.28 25.81 8.90
C ALA A 370 0.77 25.96 8.63
N LEU A 371 -0.01 24.91 8.90
CA LEU A 371 -1.46 24.97 8.81
C LEU A 371 -2.06 25.93 9.85
N ALA A 372 -1.55 25.94 11.08
CA ALA A 372 -2.02 26.86 12.11
C ALA A 372 -1.78 28.33 11.72
N GLU A 373 -0.59 28.63 11.18
CA GLU A 373 -0.20 29.95 10.68
C GLU A 373 -1.07 30.38 9.50
N LEU A 374 -1.28 29.49 8.52
CA LEU A 374 -2.12 29.74 7.34
C LEU A 374 -3.57 30.09 7.71
N LEU A 375 -4.12 29.41 8.73
CA LEU A 375 -5.51 29.57 9.17
C LEU A 375 -5.71 30.71 10.17
N GLY A 376 -4.66 31.09 10.91
CA GLY A 376 -4.70 32.15 11.92
C GLY A 376 -5.42 31.77 13.22
N PRO A 377 -5.27 32.59 14.27
CA PRO A 377 -5.79 32.31 15.61
C PRO A 377 -7.33 32.30 15.68
N ASP A 378 -8.01 33.13 14.89
CA ASP A 378 -9.48 33.23 14.89
C ASP A 378 -10.17 31.94 14.46
N VAL A 379 -9.50 31.18 13.59
CA VAL A 379 -10.02 29.90 13.09
C VAL A 379 -9.60 28.76 14.02
N THR A 380 -8.32 28.73 14.41
CA THR A 380 -7.68 27.60 15.08
C THR A 380 -7.79 27.61 16.60
N LYS A 381 -8.06 28.77 17.21
CA LYS A 381 -7.97 29.01 18.67
C LYS A 381 -6.57 28.82 19.26
N ILE A 382 -5.54 28.83 18.43
CA ILE A 382 -4.14 28.68 18.83
C ILE A 382 -3.49 30.04 18.80
N ALA A 383 -2.84 30.44 19.90
CA ALA A 383 -2.16 31.73 19.97
C ALA A 383 -0.95 31.77 19.00
N THR A 384 -0.69 32.94 18.43
CA THR A 384 0.47 33.15 17.55
C THR A 384 1.77 32.75 18.26
N GLY A 385 2.58 31.91 17.61
CA GLY A 385 3.84 31.40 18.17
C GLY A 385 3.69 30.25 19.17
N GLN A 386 2.47 29.87 19.57
CA GLN A 386 2.23 28.67 20.37
C GLN A 386 2.62 27.42 19.57
N ARG A 387 3.18 26.42 20.24
CA ARG A 387 3.56 25.12 19.66
C ARG A 387 3.06 23.98 20.53
N PRO A 388 2.74 22.81 19.95
CA PRO A 388 2.53 21.62 20.76
C PRO A 388 3.87 21.22 21.39
N GLU A 389 3.82 20.76 22.64
CA GLU A 389 5.01 20.26 23.34
C GLU A 389 5.36 18.85 22.88
N VAL A 390 4.36 18.07 22.46
CA VAL A 390 4.55 16.70 21.98
C VAL A 390 3.76 16.47 20.70
N VAL A 391 4.46 15.97 19.69
CA VAL A 391 3.89 15.23 18.56
C VAL A 391 4.63 13.90 18.50
N SER A 392 3.88 12.80 18.54
CA SER A 392 4.49 11.47 18.54
C SER A 392 3.63 10.41 17.89
N ILE A 393 4.28 9.42 17.28
CA ILE A 393 3.65 8.28 16.66
C ILE A 393 3.81 7.07 17.59
N LEU A 394 2.70 6.39 17.84
CA LEU A 394 2.65 5.02 18.32
C LEU A 394 2.50 4.11 17.09
N PRO A 395 3.57 3.43 16.64
CA PRO A 395 3.51 2.57 15.45
C PRO A 395 2.58 1.37 15.68
N MET A 396 2.17 0.72 14.59
CA MET A 396 1.45 -0.56 14.67
C MET A 396 2.37 -1.60 15.32
N SER A 397 1.85 -2.36 16.30
CA SER A 397 2.63 -3.38 16.99
C SER A 397 2.93 -4.55 16.05
N ASN A 398 4.18 -5.04 16.07
CA ASN A 398 4.49 -6.35 15.51
C ASN A 398 3.82 -7.41 16.37
N VAL A 399 2.95 -8.20 15.76
CA VAL A 399 2.55 -9.46 16.35
C VAL A 399 3.76 -10.36 16.20
N GLU A 400 4.31 -10.86 17.31
CA GLU A 400 5.35 -11.88 17.23
C GLU A 400 4.79 -13.08 16.45
N PRO A 401 5.53 -13.65 15.50
CA PRO A 401 5.06 -14.80 14.74
C PRO A 401 4.66 -15.96 15.68
N ASN A 402 3.71 -16.77 15.21
CA ASN A 402 3.11 -17.89 15.93
C ASN A 402 4.12 -18.83 16.57
N ARG A 403 3.63 -19.53 17.60
CA ARG A 403 4.33 -20.52 18.43
C ARG A 403 5.34 -21.33 17.61
N SER A 404 6.56 -21.40 18.12
CA SER A 404 7.48 -22.48 17.80
C SER A 404 6.98 -23.78 18.44
N ASP A 405 7.51 -24.91 18.00
CA ASP A 405 7.04 -26.20 18.44
C ASP A 405 7.53 -26.60 19.85
N CYS A 406 6.71 -27.36 20.57
CA CYS A 406 7.11 -28.09 21.78
C CYS A 406 7.16 -29.59 21.50
N ILE A 407 8.11 -30.30 22.12
CA ILE A 407 8.17 -31.76 22.08
C ILE A 407 7.19 -32.30 23.12
N ILE A 408 6.20 -33.06 22.65
CA ILE A 408 5.19 -33.69 23.48
C ILE A 408 5.47 -35.18 23.59
N LEU A 409 5.32 -35.72 24.79
CA LEU A 409 5.25 -37.15 25.03
C LEU A 409 3.78 -37.59 25.06
N GLU A 410 3.36 -38.38 24.08
CA GLU A 410 2.00 -38.91 23.97
C GLU A 410 2.04 -40.41 23.70
N ASN A 411 1.41 -41.22 24.58
CA ASN A 411 1.39 -42.68 24.48
C ASN A 411 2.79 -43.28 24.20
N ASP A 412 3.80 -42.81 24.96
CA ASP A 412 5.20 -43.21 24.83
C ASP A 412 5.85 -42.92 23.46
N ARG A 413 5.30 -41.93 22.73
CA ARG A 413 5.87 -41.42 21.48
C ARG A 413 6.15 -39.93 21.58
N LEU A 414 7.27 -39.53 20.97
CA LEU A 414 7.66 -38.12 20.85
C LEU A 414 7.04 -37.51 19.59
N ASN A 415 6.19 -36.51 19.81
CA ASN A 415 5.47 -35.75 18.79
C ASN A 415 5.81 -34.25 18.88
N SER A 416 5.50 -33.50 17.82
CA SER A 416 5.59 -32.04 17.78
C SER A 416 4.18 -31.41 17.80
N THR A 417 4.03 -30.26 18.46
CA THR A 417 2.78 -29.49 18.50
C THR A 417 2.24 -29.08 17.11
N ALA A 418 3.10 -28.88 16.11
CA ALA A 418 2.70 -28.49 14.75
C ALA A 418 1.67 -29.42 14.09
N ALA A 419 1.59 -30.68 14.53
CA ALA A 419 0.65 -31.65 13.97
C ALA A 419 -0.78 -31.55 14.54
N SER A 420 -1.01 -30.78 15.62
CA SER A 420 -2.22 -30.90 16.45
C SER A 420 -2.97 -29.60 16.75
N SER A 421 -2.44 -28.40 16.44
CA SER A 421 -3.09 -27.15 16.86
C SER A 421 -4.09 -26.58 15.84
N VAL A 422 -5.35 -26.37 16.27
CA VAL A 422 -6.45 -25.75 15.49
C VAL A 422 -6.47 -24.20 15.64
N SER A 423 -5.40 -23.60 16.19
CA SER A 423 -5.43 -22.22 16.70
C SER A 423 -5.09 -21.11 15.71
N ASP A 424 -4.62 -21.44 14.50
CA ASP A 424 -4.14 -20.43 13.54
C ASP A 424 -5.28 -19.51 13.05
N GLU A 425 -6.49 -20.04 12.85
CA GLU A 425 -7.65 -19.26 12.38
C GLU A 425 -8.17 -18.24 13.41
N GLN A 426 -8.08 -18.55 14.71
CA GLN A 426 -8.51 -17.65 15.79
C GLN A 426 -7.53 -16.49 16.03
N MET A 427 -6.24 -16.73 15.77
CA MET A 427 -5.19 -15.72 15.92
C MET A 427 -5.23 -14.67 14.79
N GLU A 428 -5.51 -15.07 13.55
CA GLU A 428 -5.63 -14.15 12.40
C GLU A 428 -6.69 -13.06 12.60
N ALA A 429 -7.86 -13.40 13.16
CA ALA A 429 -8.93 -12.44 13.43
C ALA A 429 -8.55 -11.41 14.52
N MET A 430 -7.82 -11.84 15.56
CA MET A 430 -7.31 -10.95 16.59
C MET A 430 -6.18 -10.05 16.05
N ASP A 431 -5.38 -10.54 15.10
CA ASP A 431 -4.26 -9.79 14.51
C ASP A 431 -4.70 -8.63 13.61
N ILE A 432 -5.87 -8.72 13.00
CA ILE A 432 -6.47 -7.62 12.22
C ILE A 432 -6.79 -6.41 13.12
N VAL A 433 -7.30 -6.61 14.34
CA VAL A 433 -7.55 -5.53 15.32
C VAL A 433 -6.24 -4.91 15.85
N LYS A 434 -5.15 -5.70 15.91
CA LYS A 434 -3.83 -5.34 16.47
C LYS A 434 -2.95 -4.47 15.56
N SER A 435 -3.31 -4.30 14.29
CA SER A 435 -2.55 -3.50 13.31
C SER A 435 -2.94 -2.00 13.29
N THR A 436 -3.16 -1.41 14.47
CA THR A 436 -3.52 0.02 14.58
C THR A 436 -2.41 0.84 15.23
N GLY A 437 -2.00 1.92 14.58
CA GLY A 437 -1.11 2.95 15.11
C GLY A 437 -1.85 4.26 15.37
N TYR A 438 -1.25 5.13 16.16
CA TYR A 438 -1.83 6.42 16.53
C TYR A 438 -0.81 7.55 16.40
N VAL A 439 -1.28 8.74 16.05
CA VAL A 439 -0.54 9.98 16.25
C VAL A 439 -1.11 10.70 17.46
N LEU A 440 -0.23 11.10 18.37
CA LEU A 440 -0.55 11.72 19.65
C LEU A 440 -0.06 13.15 19.69
N THR A 441 -0.84 14.03 20.30
CA THR A 441 -0.44 15.42 20.55
C THR A 441 -1.22 16.05 21.71
N ASP A 442 -0.95 17.31 21.99
CA ASP A 442 -1.67 18.07 23.01
C ASP A 442 -3.14 18.31 22.63
N PRO A 443 -4.08 18.33 23.59
CA PRO A 443 -5.52 18.36 23.30
C PRO A 443 -5.98 19.44 22.31
N ILE A 444 -5.45 20.65 22.43
CA ILE A 444 -5.81 21.80 21.57
C ILE A 444 -5.30 21.65 20.12
N TRP A 445 -4.28 20.82 19.90
CA TRP A 445 -3.65 20.61 18.58
C TRP A 445 -4.21 19.43 17.81
N ARG A 446 -5.09 18.61 18.43
CA ARG A 446 -5.51 17.31 17.87
C ARG A 446 -6.10 17.43 16.46
N SER A 447 -6.96 18.42 16.23
CA SER A 447 -7.65 18.58 14.95
C SER A 447 -6.71 19.02 13.83
N LEU A 448 -5.76 19.92 14.11
CA LEU A 448 -4.73 20.33 13.14
C LEU A 448 -3.72 19.22 12.87
N VAL A 449 -3.25 18.53 13.91
CA VAL A 449 -2.32 17.41 13.77
C VAL A 449 -2.97 16.25 13.00
N CYS A 450 -4.29 16.05 13.12
CA CYS A 450 -5.01 15.09 12.30
C CYS A 450 -4.91 15.43 10.80
N ILE A 451 -5.19 16.67 10.41
CA ILE A 451 -5.10 17.13 9.02
C ILE A 451 -3.66 17.06 8.51
N ALA A 452 -2.70 17.55 9.31
CA ALA A 452 -1.28 17.49 8.99
C ALA A 452 -0.77 16.04 8.82
N THR A 453 -1.22 15.12 9.69
CA THR A 453 -0.89 13.70 9.57
C THR A 453 -1.36 13.13 8.25
N GLN A 454 -2.59 13.43 7.82
CA GLN A 454 -3.12 12.95 6.54
C GLN A 454 -2.22 13.38 5.38
N ARG A 455 -1.79 14.64 5.36
CA ARG A 455 -0.89 15.15 4.32
C ARG A 455 0.48 14.51 4.36
N VAL A 456 1.13 14.49 5.53
CA VAL A 456 2.47 13.91 5.66
C VAL A 456 2.47 12.44 5.29
N PHE A 457 1.48 11.67 5.74
CA PHE A 457 1.35 10.25 5.40
C PHE A 457 1.06 10.04 3.91
N TYR A 458 0.26 10.90 3.29
CA TYR A 458 -0.01 10.85 1.86
C TYR A 458 1.25 11.16 1.01
N GLU A 459 2.05 12.14 1.42
CA GLU A 459 3.28 12.52 0.71
C GLU A 459 4.43 11.53 0.93
N HIS A 460 4.54 10.97 2.15
CA HIS A 460 5.64 10.09 2.54
C HIS A 460 5.27 8.60 2.50
N GLY A 461 4.01 8.24 2.29
CA GLY A 461 3.54 6.85 2.18
C GLY A 461 3.48 6.34 0.74
N ARG A 462 4.34 6.84 -0.15
CA ARG A 462 4.37 6.44 -1.56
C ARG A 462 5.18 5.17 -1.78
N THR A 463 4.60 4.21 -2.48
CA THR A 463 5.25 2.95 -2.87
C THR A 463 4.98 2.66 -4.34
N GLU A 464 5.91 1.98 -5.02
CA GLU A 464 5.73 1.58 -6.42
C GLU A 464 5.87 0.07 -6.54
N ALA A 465 4.92 -0.54 -7.24
CA ALA A 465 4.93 -1.97 -7.52
C ALA A 465 4.28 -2.25 -8.87
N ASN A 466 4.60 -3.38 -9.48
CA ASN A 466 3.80 -3.92 -10.56
C ASN A 466 2.71 -4.80 -9.96
N VAL A 467 1.47 -4.61 -10.38
CA VAL A 467 0.31 -5.38 -9.90
C VAL A 467 -0.40 -6.03 -11.07
N THR A 468 -0.93 -7.22 -10.82
CA THR A 468 -1.70 -7.95 -11.83
C THR A 468 -3.16 -7.48 -11.75
N LEU A 469 -3.64 -6.91 -12.84
CA LEU A 469 -5.04 -6.52 -13.04
C LEU A 469 -5.76 -7.62 -13.82
N VAL A 470 -6.85 -8.14 -13.27
CA VAL A 470 -7.71 -9.14 -13.92
C VAL A 470 -9.09 -8.54 -14.16
N PRO A 471 -9.27 -7.61 -15.12
CA PRO A 471 -10.49 -6.81 -15.23
C PRO A 471 -11.74 -7.66 -15.52
N PHE A 472 -11.58 -8.87 -16.06
CA PHE A 472 -12.64 -9.86 -16.26
C PHE A 472 -12.01 -11.26 -16.39
N PRO A 473 -12.79 -12.34 -16.21
CA PRO A 473 -12.26 -13.71 -16.18
C PRO A 473 -11.40 -14.05 -17.40
N GLY A 474 -10.21 -14.60 -17.15
CA GLY A 474 -9.30 -15.11 -18.17
C GLY A 474 -8.44 -14.06 -18.88
N ILE A 475 -8.53 -12.78 -18.53
CA ILE A 475 -7.66 -11.74 -19.10
C ILE A 475 -6.87 -11.05 -17.99
N GLU A 476 -5.55 -11.09 -18.11
CA GLU A 476 -4.62 -10.52 -17.14
C GLU A 476 -3.71 -9.49 -17.79
N PHE A 477 -3.47 -8.38 -17.09
CA PHE A 477 -2.53 -7.35 -17.46
C PHE A 477 -1.64 -7.03 -16.28
N THR A 478 -0.34 -6.83 -16.52
CA THR A 478 0.53 -6.23 -15.51
C THR A 478 0.49 -4.72 -15.67
N VAL A 479 -0.04 -4.03 -14.67
CA VAL A 479 -0.10 -2.57 -14.63
C VAL A 479 0.79 -2.02 -13.53
N ARG A 480 1.24 -0.78 -13.69
CA ARG A 480 2.03 -0.11 -12.65
C ARG A 480 1.08 0.41 -11.56
N ALA A 481 1.38 0.10 -10.31
CA ALA A 481 0.73 0.67 -9.14
C ALA A 481 1.66 1.68 -8.47
N ARG A 482 1.13 2.87 -8.19
CA ARG A 482 1.74 3.81 -7.24
C ARG A 482 0.75 4.10 -6.13
N SER A 483 0.86 3.33 -5.06
CA SER A 483 -0.03 3.48 -3.91
C SER A 483 0.44 4.62 -3.02
N ARG A 484 -0.52 5.37 -2.49
CA ARG A 484 -0.31 6.35 -1.42
C ARG A 484 -1.25 6.06 -0.26
N LEU A 485 -0.78 6.36 0.94
CA LEU A 485 -1.59 6.18 2.13
C LEU A 485 -2.66 7.26 2.23
N LEU A 486 -3.89 6.92 1.85
CA LEU A 486 -5.07 7.76 2.02
C LEU A 486 -5.86 7.28 3.25
N LEU A 487 -5.93 8.12 4.27
CA LEU A 487 -6.67 7.81 5.50
C LEU A 487 -8.17 8.10 5.32
N ASP A 488 -9.02 7.18 5.74
CA ASP A 488 -10.48 7.38 5.77
C ASP A 488 -10.82 8.40 6.87
N GLN A 489 -11.19 9.61 6.46
CA GLN A 489 -11.46 10.72 7.38
C GLN A 489 -12.60 10.41 8.36
N VAL A 490 -13.62 9.65 7.94
CA VAL A 490 -14.78 9.32 8.78
C VAL A 490 -14.40 8.28 9.81
N ALA A 491 -13.74 7.19 9.37
CA ALA A 491 -13.28 6.13 10.25
C ALA A 491 -12.25 6.65 11.26
N VAL A 492 -11.30 7.47 10.81
CA VAL A 492 -10.29 8.12 11.66
C VAL A 492 -10.95 9.00 12.70
N ARG A 493 -11.77 9.98 12.27
CA ARG A 493 -12.46 10.93 13.18
C ARG A 493 -13.28 10.21 14.24
N SER A 494 -14.05 9.20 13.82
CA SER A 494 -14.89 8.40 14.70
C SER A 494 -14.05 7.68 15.76
N LYS A 495 -12.98 7.00 15.35
CA LYS A 495 -12.12 6.21 16.24
C LYS A 495 -11.40 7.08 17.27
N VAL A 496 -10.91 8.25 16.88
CA VAL A 496 -10.20 9.15 17.80
C VAL A 496 -11.13 10.11 18.53
N GLN A 497 -12.43 10.16 18.22
CA GLN A 497 -13.40 11.07 18.83
C GLN A 497 -12.97 12.54 18.68
N LEU A 498 -12.77 12.97 17.44
CA LEU A 498 -12.58 14.38 17.11
C LEU A 498 -13.94 15.05 16.86
N ASP A 499 -14.06 16.32 17.24
CA ASP A 499 -15.26 17.10 16.98
C ASP A 499 -15.42 17.33 15.48
N LYS A 500 -16.55 16.85 14.93
CA LYS A 500 -16.90 17.02 13.52
C LYS A 500 -17.01 18.50 13.15
N ALA A 501 -17.65 19.32 13.98
CA ALA A 501 -17.88 20.72 13.65
C ALA A 501 -16.56 21.50 13.55
N GLU A 502 -15.62 21.22 14.45
CA GLU A 502 -14.28 21.79 14.44
C GLU A 502 -13.48 21.37 13.20
N ILE A 503 -13.40 20.07 12.91
CA ILE A 503 -12.70 19.56 11.72
C ILE A 503 -13.30 20.13 10.44
N ASP A 504 -14.64 20.14 10.32
CA ASP A 504 -15.31 20.66 9.13
C ASP A 504 -15.08 22.18 8.98
N LYS A 505 -14.96 22.93 10.08
CA LYS A 505 -14.58 24.36 10.05
C LYS A 505 -13.14 24.54 9.57
N LEU A 506 -12.18 23.81 10.15
CA LEU A 506 -10.76 23.89 9.80
C LEU A 506 -10.53 23.53 8.33
N THR A 507 -11.09 22.40 7.90
CA THR A 507 -10.92 21.90 6.53
C THR A 507 -11.52 22.86 5.50
N ARG A 508 -12.72 23.42 5.75
CA ARG A 508 -13.31 24.43 4.85
C ARG A 508 -12.46 25.69 4.76
N SER A 509 -11.91 26.18 5.88
CA SER A 509 -11.00 27.32 5.87
C SER A 509 -9.69 27.01 5.12
N ALA A 510 -9.16 25.80 5.28
CA ALA A 510 -7.95 25.35 4.56
C ALA A 510 -8.19 25.26 3.04
N VAL A 511 -9.36 24.76 2.61
CA VAL A 511 -9.77 24.76 1.19
C VAL A 511 -9.80 26.19 0.63
N ARG A 512 -10.39 27.16 1.33
CA ARG A 512 -10.42 28.57 0.89
C ARG A 512 -9.04 29.22 0.77
N LYS A 513 -8.05 28.68 1.49
CA LYS A 513 -6.65 29.12 1.46
C LYS A 513 -5.79 28.28 0.52
N ASN A 514 -6.40 27.46 -0.35
CA ASN A 514 -5.73 26.61 -1.34
C ASN A 514 -4.75 25.58 -0.73
N TYR A 515 -4.92 25.23 0.54
CA TYR A 515 -4.02 24.31 1.26
C TYR A 515 -3.92 22.93 0.58
N PHE A 516 -5.04 22.44 0.03
CA PHE A 516 -5.14 21.13 -0.59
C PHE A 516 -4.88 21.13 -2.11
N ASP A 517 -4.60 22.28 -2.74
CA ASP A 517 -4.34 22.33 -4.19
C ASP A 517 -3.19 21.40 -4.63
N PRO A 518 -2.07 21.27 -3.87
CA PRO A 518 -1.00 20.32 -4.21
C PRO A 518 -1.37 18.85 -3.98
N THR A 519 -2.35 18.58 -3.11
CA THR A 519 -2.77 17.23 -2.68
C THR A 519 -4.30 17.08 -2.73
N PRO A 520 -4.91 17.22 -3.92
CA PRO A 520 -6.35 17.41 -4.06
C PRO A 520 -7.19 16.26 -3.50
N ARG A 521 -6.68 15.03 -3.52
CA ARG A 521 -7.38 13.85 -2.99
C ARG A 521 -7.66 13.91 -1.48
N LEU A 522 -6.95 14.76 -0.74
CA LEU A 522 -7.15 14.94 0.71
C LEU A 522 -8.26 15.94 1.04
N ALA A 523 -8.62 16.81 0.10
CA ALA A 523 -9.71 17.76 0.31
C ALA A 523 -11.07 17.06 0.24
N PRO A 524 -12.01 17.37 1.16
CA PRO A 524 -13.37 16.86 1.10
C PRO A 524 -14.01 17.25 -0.23
N LEU A 525 -14.85 16.37 -0.76
CA LEU A 525 -15.58 16.65 -1.99
C LEU A 525 -16.78 17.56 -1.67
N ASP A 526 -16.77 18.77 -2.22
CA ASP A 526 -17.81 19.79 -2.06
C ASP A 526 -18.39 20.13 -3.43
N VAL A 527 -19.19 19.22 -3.97
CA VAL A 527 -19.90 19.37 -5.26
C VAL A 527 -21.32 18.86 -5.12
N ASP A 528 -22.22 19.42 -5.93
CA ASP A 528 -23.63 19.05 -5.94
C ASP A 528 -23.83 17.59 -6.37
N GLU A 529 -24.45 16.79 -5.51
CA GLU A 529 -24.75 15.38 -5.76
C GLU A 529 -25.72 15.20 -6.96
N GLY A 530 -26.63 16.15 -7.17
CA GLY A 530 -27.53 16.15 -8.32
C GLY A 530 -26.78 16.26 -9.65
N ALA A 531 -25.84 17.20 -9.76
CA ALA A 531 -24.97 17.35 -10.92
C ALA A 531 -24.12 16.10 -11.18
N ILE A 532 -23.59 15.46 -10.14
CA ILE A 532 -22.84 14.21 -10.26
C ILE A 532 -23.72 13.09 -10.82
N ALA A 533 -24.93 12.92 -10.28
CA ALA A 533 -25.88 11.91 -10.75
C ALA A 533 -26.30 12.15 -12.21
N GLN A 534 -26.50 13.41 -12.59
CA GLN A 534 -26.78 13.81 -13.98
C GLN A 534 -25.64 13.39 -14.91
N ILE A 535 -24.38 13.72 -14.58
CA ILE A 535 -23.21 13.34 -15.38
C ILE A 535 -23.10 11.83 -15.52
N ALA A 536 -23.28 11.09 -14.41
CA ALA A 536 -23.23 9.63 -14.43
C ALA A 536 -24.35 9.04 -15.31
N SER A 537 -25.56 9.58 -15.24
CA SER A 537 -26.68 9.18 -16.09
C SER A 537 -26.42 9.43 -17.57
N THR A 538 -25.85 10.59 -17.93
CA THR A 538 -25.51 10.92 -19.32
C THR A 538 -24.48 9.94 -19.88
N LEU A 539 -23.52 9.52 -19.06
CA LEU A 539 -22.43 8.61 -19.45
C LEU A 539 -22.73 7.12 -19.19
N ALA A 540 -23.93 6.78 -18.73
CA ALA A 540 -24.26 5.43 -18.29
C ALA A 540 -24.19 4.38 -19.42
N SER A 541 -24.41 4.79 -20.67
CA SER A 541 -24.31 3.92 -21.84
C SER A 541 -22.87 3.63 -22.27
N PHE A 542 -21.88 4.33 -21.69
CA PHE A 542 -20.47 4.07 -21.96
C PHE A 542 -20.02 2.74 -21.37
N ASN A 543 -19.45 1.89 -22.22
CA ASN A 543 -18.92 0.58 -21.89
C ASN A 543 -17.52 0.43 -22.52
N GLY A 544 -16.52 0.88 -21.77
CA GLY A 544 -15.11 0.87 -22.18
C GLY A 544 -14.47 -0.51 -22.15
N GLN A 545 -13.17 -0.56 -22.47
CA GLN A 545 -12.40 -1.81 -22.42
C GLN A 545 -12.43 -2.41 -21.01
N GLY A 546 -12.67 -3.72 -20.91
CA GLY A 546 -12.75 -4.40 -19.61
C GLY A 546 -14.07 -4.23 -18.87
N GLY A 547 -15.12 -3.76 -19.53
CA GLY A 547 -16.41 -3.50 -18.87
C GLY A 547 -16.41 -2.21 -18.05
N TRP A 548 -15.53 -1.26 -18.40
CA TRP A 548 -15.38 0.02 -17.71
C TRP A 548 -16.66 0.85 -17.85
N THR A 549 -17.30 1.13 -16.71
CA THR A 549 -18.56 1.87 -16.64
C THR A 549 -18.40 3.19 -15.90
N VAL A 550 -19.31 4.12 -16.16
CA VAL A 550 -19.40 5.38 -15.40
C VAL A 550 -20.54 5.27 -14.39
N SER A 551 -20.23 5.53 -13.12
CA SER A 551 -21.19 5.61 -12.02
C SER A 551 -20.97 6.91 -11.25
N SER A 552 -21.89 7.26 -10.35
CA SER A 552 -21.71 8.43 -9.49
C SER A 552 -20.40 8.35 -8.70
N ASN A 553 -19.97 7.16 -8.27
CA ASN A 553 -18.71 6.97 -7.55
C ASN A 553 -17.48 7.23 -8.43
N THR A 554 -17.50 6.80 -9.70
CA THR A 554 -16.38 7.03 -10.62
C THR A 554 -16.28 8.51 -11.02
N VAL A 555 -17.41 9.21 -11.14
CA VAL A 555 -17.43 10.67 -11.34
C VAL A 555 -16.85 11.38 -10.11
N LYS A 556 -17.25 11.00 -8.89
CA LYS A 556 -16.66 11.55 -7.64
C LYS A 556 -15.15 11.30 -7.58
N SER A 557 -14.71 10.07 -7.84
CA SER A 557 -13.28 9.72 -7.83
C SER A 557 -12.48 10.44 -8.91
N TYR A 558 -13.12 10.78 -10.03
CA TYR A 558 -12.49 11.59 -11.07
C TYR A 558 -12.32 13.04 -10.62
N ILE A 559 -13.36 13.66 -10.05
CA ILE A 559 -13.36 15.07 -9.62
C ILE A 559 -12.39 15.33 -8.46
N VAL A 560 -12.20 14.39 -7.53
CA VAL A 560 -11.24 14.58 -6.41
C VAL A 560 -9.78 14.66 -6.86
N GLN A 561 -9.46 14.31 -8.11
CA GLN A 561 -8.12 14.50 -8.70
C GLN A 561 -7.81 15.97 -9.00
N PHE A 562 -8.83 16.83 -9.03
CA PHE A 562 -8.69 18.25 -9.33
C PHE A 562 -8.52 19.06 -8.04
N PRO A 563 -7.63 20.08 -8.04
CA PRO A 563 -7.57 21.08 -6.98
C PRO A 563 -8.96 21.62 -6.64
N PRO A 564 -9.33 21.80 -5.36
CA PRO A 564 -10.67 22.23 -4.97
C PRO A 564 -11.21 23.43 -5.75
N ARG A 565 -10.35 24.41 -6.04
CA ARG A 565 -10.69 25.60 -6.83
C ARG A 565 -11.21 25.32 -8.25
N HIS A 566 -10.82 24.19 -8.86
CA HIS A 566 -11.20 23.81 -10.23
C HIS A 566 -12.39 22.84 -10.30
N ARG A 567 -12.81 22.24 -9.17
CA ARG A 567 -13.83 21.17 -9.16
C ARG A 567 -15.17 21.65 -9.69
N GLY A 568 -15.62 22.84 -9.29
CA GLY A 568 -16.89 23.42 -9.76
C GLY A 568 -16.91 23.68 -11.27
N GLU A 569 -15.81 24.19 -11.82
CA GLU A 569 -15.66 24.40 -13.28
C GLU A 569 -15.62 23.08 -14.04
N MET A 570 -14.93 22.06 -13.50
CA MET A 570 -14.87 20.73 -14.09
C MET A 570 -16.25 20.05 -14.11
N VAL A 571 -17.05 20.16 -13.05
CA VAL A 571 -18.43 19.63 -13.03
C VAL A 571 -19.27 20.31 -14.11
N LYS A 572 -19.22 21.64 -14.22
CA LYS A 572 -19.93 22.39 -15.29
C LYS A 572 -19.47 21.97 -16.68
N LEU A 573 -18.20 21.62 -16.85
CA LEU A 573 -17.65 21.13 -18.11
C LEU A 573 -18.19 19.73 -18.44
N LEU A 574 -18.23 18.82 -17.46
CA LEU A 574 -18.77 17.47 -17.64
C LEU A 574 -20.28 17.45 -17.92
N GLN A 575 -21.06 18.40 -17.38
CA GLN A 575 -22.49 18.51 -17.69
C GLN A 575 -22.76 18.84 -19.18
N LYS A 576 -21.76 19.38 -19.89
CA LYS A 576 -21.83 19.63 -21.34
C LYS A 576 -21.36 18.44 -22.17
N PHE A 577 -20.89 17.36 -21.53
CA PHE A 577 -20.38 16.18 -22.20
C PHE A 577 -21.52 15.40 -22.86
N TYR A 578 -21.29 14.89 -24.06
CA TYR A 578 -22.31 14.23 -24.87
C TYR A 578 -21.89 12.82 -25.29
N VAL A 579 -22.83 11.88 -25.28
CA VAL A 579 -22.63 10.52 -25.78
C VAL A 579 -23.30 10.38 -27.15
N LEU A 580 -22.51 9.98 -28.14
CA LEU A 580 -22.93 9.69 -29.50
C LEU A 580 -23.59 8.30 -29.55
N ASP A 581 -24.86 8.20 -29.16
CA ASP A 581 -25.58 6.93 -29.05
C ASP A 581 -25.99 6.35 -30.42
N ARG A 582 -25.98 5.03 -30.52
CA ARG A 582 -26.21 4.22 -31.73
C ARG A 582 -27.56 4.48 -32.39
N SER A 583 -28.62 4.77 -31.63
CA SER A 583 -29.94 5.09 -32.18
C SER A 583 -30.01 6.48 -32.85
N GLU A 584 -29.09 7.39 -32.52
CA GLU A 584 -29.00 8.73 -33.12
C GLU A 584 -28.01 8.79 -34.30
N LEU A 585 -27.01 7.90 -34.32
CA LEU A 585 -25.96 7.86 -35.37
C LEU A 585 -26.52 7.51 -36.76
N SER A 586 -27.31 6.44 -36.89
CA SER A 586 -27.78 5.96 -38.20
C SER A 586 -28.68 6.95 -38.91
N PRO A 587 -29.72 7.56 -38.27
CA PRO A 587 -30.58 8.54 -38.94
C PRO A 587 -29.80 9.77 -39.42
N VAL A 588 -28.82 10.22 -38.64
CA VAL A 588 -27.97 11.37 -38.98
C VAL A 588 -27.11 11.07 -40.20
N ILE A 589 -26.36 9.96 -40.18
CA ILE A 589 -25.50 9.58 -41.31
C ILE A 589 -26.34 9.30 -42.56
N ALA A 590 -27.47 8.59 -42.43
CA ALA A 590 -28.39 8.34 -43.54
C ALA A 590 -28.93 9.66 -44.13
N GLY A 591 -29.30 10.62 -43.29
CA GLY A 591 -29.73 11.96 -43.70
C GLY A 591 -28.67 12.71 -44.49
N LEU A 592 -27.41 12.64 -44.06
CA LEU A 592 -26.28 13.26 -44.76
C LEU A 592 -25.97 12.57 -46.09
N ILE A 593 -26.05 11.23 -46.15
CA ILE A 593 -25.87 10.47 -47.39
C ILE A 593 -26.89 10.92 -48.45
N ARG A 594 -28.16 11.15 -48.05
CA ARG A 594 -29.20 11.66 -48.95
C ARG A 594 -28.91 13.06 -49.51
N GLN A 595 -28.11 13.85 -48.81
CA GLN A 595 -27.72 15.21 -49.21
C GLN A 595 -26.44 15.24 -50.05
N VAL A 596 -25.80 14.09 -50.29
CA VAL A 596 -24.64 14.00 -51.17
C VAL A 596 -25.10 14.22 -52.61
N ASP A 597 -24.53 15.23 -53.27
CA ASP A 597 -24.78 15.48 -54.67
C ASP A 597 -24.07 14.42 -55.52
N LEU A 598 -24.87 13.59 -56.21
CA LEU A 598 -24.38 12.52 -57.09
C LEU A 598 -24.24 12.98 -58.55
N GLY A 599 -24.71 14.18 -58.90
CA GLY A 599 -24.85 14.60 -60.29
C GLY A 599 -25.67 13.60 -61.12
N ALA A 600 -25.11 13.16 -62.26
CA ALA A 600 -25.71 12.14 -63.13
C ALA A 600 -25.29 10.69 -62.78
N GLY A 601 -24.43 10.50 -61.79
CA GLY A 601 -23.86 9.19 -61.41
C GLY A 601 -24.62 8.46 -60.30
N ARG A 602 -24.04 7.35 -59.85
CA ARG A 602 -24.49 6.54 -58.69
C ARG A 602 -23.60 6.78 -57.47
N GLY A 603 -24.17 6.58 -56.28
CA GLY A 603 -23.46 6.65 -55.00
C GLY A 603 -23.12 5.25 -54.48
N PHE A 604 -21.86 5.00 -54.12
CA PHE A 604 -21.42 3.73 -53.52
C PHE A 604 -21.03 3.96 -52.06
N VAL A 605 -21.81 3.41 -51.13
CA VAL A 605 -21.57 3.56 -49.70
C VAL A 605 -20.71 2.42 -49.19
N VAL A 606 -19.52 2.75 -48.69
CA VAL A 606 -18.51 1.82 -48.19
C VAL A 606 -18.06 2.20 -46.78
N PRO A 607 -17.53 1.27 -45.98
CA PRO A 607 -16.87 1.62 -44.72
C PRO A 607 -15.57 2.41 -44.97
N MET A 608 -15.11 3.15 -43.95
CA MET A 608 -13.85 3.90 -44.00
C MET A 608 -12.63 2.98 -44.20
N SER A 609 -12.61 1.84 -43.52
CA SER A 609 -11.63 0.76 -43.71
C SER A 609 -12.25 -0.60 -43.31
N PRO A 610 -11.60 -1.75 -43.54
CA PRO A 610 -12.11 -3.04 -43.07
C PRO A 610 -12.38 -3.08 -41.56
N ASP A 611 -11.57 -2.35 -40.79
CA ASP A 611 -11.65 -2.30 -39.32
C ASP A 611 -12.44 -1.07 -38.79
N SER A 612 -12.89 -0.16 -39.67
CA SER A 612 -13.52 1.13 -39.29
C SER A 612 -14.73 1.45 -40.17
N GLY A 613 -15.86 1.82 -39.57
CA GLY A 613 -17.10 2.13 -40.30
C GLY A 613 -17.94 0.93 -40.78
N SER A 614 -17.45 -0.31 -40.71
CA SER A 614 -18.20 -1.50 -41.16
C SER A 614 -19.51 -1.74 -40.38
N ALA A 615 -19.48 -1.55 -39.06
CA ALA A 615 -20.67 -1.65 -38.21
C ALA A 615 -21.69 -0.56 -38.56
N VAL A 616 -21.22 0.67 -38.72
CA VAL A 616 -22.04 1.84 -39.09
C VAL A 616 -22.70 1.63 -40.45
N ARG A 617 -21.93 1.19 -41.45
CA ARG A 617 -22.44 0.88 -42.79
C ARG A 617 -23.49 -0.25 -42.78
N THR A 618 -23.26 -1.32 -41.98
CA THR A 618 -24.23 -2.43 -41.84
C THR A 618 -25.55 -1.94 -41.27
N GLN A 619 -25.48 -1.10 -40.24
CA GLN A 619 -26.67 -0.59 -39.58
C GLN A 619 -27.46 0.31 -40.53
N ILE A 620 -26.78 1.21 -41.23
CA ILE A 620 -27.40 2.11 -42.21
C ILE A 620 -28.07 1.30 -43.34
N GLU A 621 -27.42 0.24 -43.83
CA GLU A 621 -28.00 -0.64 -44.85
C GLU A 621 -29.29 -1.34 -44.34
N GLN A 622 -29.30 -1.80 -43.09
CA GLN A 622 -30.46 -2.42 -42.46
C GLN A 622 -31.61 -1.42 -42.26
N ASP A 623 -31.31 -0.24 -41.70
CA ASP A 623 -32.28 0.81 -41.39
C ASP A 623 -32.92 1.42 -42.66
N LEU A 624 -32.27 1.28 -43.82
CA LEU A 624 -32.70 1.84 -45.11
C LEU A 624 -33.26 0.80 -46.09
N SER A 625 -33.41 -0.45 -45.66
CA SER A 625 -33.82 -1.55 -46.53
C SER A 625 -35.31 -1.46 -46.91
N SER A 626 -35.56 -0.89 -48.09
CA SER A 626 -36.54 -1.36 -49.11
C SER A 626 -36.77 -0.37 -50.25
N ASN A 627 -36.32 0.90 -50.18
CA ASN A 627 -36.41 1.87 -51.29
C ASN A 627 -35.49 3.08 -51.09
N PHE A 628 -34.18 2.87 -50.91
CA PHE A 628 -33.25 3.99 -50.72
C PHE A 628 -33.05 4.79 -52.03
N ALA A 629 -33.71 5.96 -52.10
CA ALA A 629 -33.64 6.95 -53.17
C ALA A 629 -33.72 6.39 -54.61
N GLY A 630 -34.64 5.46 -54.86
CA GLY A 630 -34.92 4.94 -56.21
C GLY A 630 -33.76 4.18 -56.87
N GLY A 631 -32.87 3.56 -56.09
CA GLY A 631 -31.75 2.75 -56.61
C GLY A 631 -30.50 3.53 -57.00
N LYS A 632 -30.42 4.84 -56.69
CA LYS A 632 -29.23 5.66 -56.97
C LYS A 632 -28.03 5.37 -56.07
N PHE A 633 -28.25 4.77 -54.89
CA PHE A 633 -27.19 4.41 -53.95
C PHE A 633 -27.09 2.90 -53.79
N GLN A 634 -25.87 2.39 -53.71
CA GLN A 634 -25.57 0.98 -53.50
C GLN A 634 -24.64 0.81 -52.30
N PHE A 635 -25.00 -0.08 -51.38
CA PHE A 635 -24.13 -0.44 -50.25
C PHE A 635 -23.15 -1.54 -50.68
N CYS A 636 -21.89 -1.33 -50.37
CA CYS A 636 -20.80 -2.25 -50.71
C CYS A 636 -20.01 -2.59 -49.44
N LYS A 637 -19.63 -3.87 -49.27
CA LYS A 637 -18.88 -4.30 -48.09
C LYS A 637 -17.46 -3.73 -48.09
N THR A 638 -16.87 -3.59 -49.27
CA THR A 638 -15.53 -3.04 -49.48
C THR A 638 -15.50 -2.06 -50.66
N ILE A 639 -14.43 -1.27 -50.76
CA ILE A 639 -14.17 -0.43 -51.93
C ILE A 639 -14.01 -1.26 -53.22
N ARG A 640 -13.47 -2.48 -53.13
CA ARG A 640 -13.28 -3.37 -54.28
C ARG A 640 -14.63 -3.85 -54.83
N ASP A 641 -15.59 -4.12 -53.96
CA ASP A 641 -16.95 -4.47 -54.39
C ASP A 641 -17.63 -3.29 -55.13
N ALA A 642 -17.38 -2.06 -54.67
CA ALA A 642 -17.87 -0.87 -55.37
C ALA A 642 -17.23 -0.74 -56.76
N PHE A 643 -15.93 -0.97 -56.88
CA PHE A 643 -15.17 -0.77 -58.12
C PHE A 643 -15.41 -1.83 -59.20
N GLN A 644 -16.02 -2.97 -58.85
CA GLN A 644 -16.51 -3.93 -59.85
C GLN A 644 -17.57 -3.34 -60.78
N VAL A 645 -18.37 -2.38 -60.28
CA VAL A 645 -19.53 -1.83 -60.99
C VAL A 645 -19.51 -0.30 -61.15
N ALA A 646 -18.65 0.41 -60.41
CA ALA A 646 -18.53 1.87 -60.48
C ALA A 646 -17.88 2.34 -61.79
N LYS A 647 -18.24 3.54 -62.22
CA LYS A 647 -17.73 4.20 -63.43
C LYS A 647 -17.15 5.59 -63.10
N PRO A 648 -16.29 6.15 -63.97
CA PRO A 648 -15.83 7.53 -63.83
C PRO A 648 -17.00 8.51 -63.66
N GLY A 649 -16.90 9.42 -62.68
CA GLY A 649 -17.97 10.38 -62.35
C GLY A 649 -19.03 9.89 -61.35
N ASP A 650 -19.05 8.60 -61.00
CA ASP A 650 -19.81 8.12 -59.83
C ASP A 650 -19.24 8.73 -58.53
N THR A 651 -19.93 8.52 -57.40
CA THR A 651 -19.49 9.03 -56.09
C THR A 651 -19.25 7.88 -55.11
N LEU A 652 -18.04 7.80 -54.57
CA LEU A 652 -17.67 6.93 -53.45
C LEU A 652 -17.94 7.67 -52.13
N ILE A 653 -18.79 7.07 -51.29
CA ILE A 653 -19.21 7.64 -50.00
C ILE A 653 -18.67 6.75 -48.89
N LEU A 654 -17.66 7.23 -48.17
CA LEU A 654 -17.10 6.53 -47.02
C LEU A 654 -17.85 6.95 -45.76
N CYS A 655 -18.32 5.98 -44.97
CA CYS A 655 -19.02 6.25 -43.73
C CYS A 655 -18.28 5.72 -42.49
N ASP A 656 -18.37 6.49 -41.41
CA ASP A 656 -17.84 6.12 -40.08
C ASP A 656 -18.62 6.83 -38.96
N ASP A 657 -18.35 6.47 -37.70
CA ASP A 657 -19.00 7.09 -36.55
C ASP A 657 -18.52 8.54 -36.31
N ASN A 658 -17.21 8.78 -36.45
CA ASN A 658 -16.61 10.09 -36.26
C ASN A 658 -15.38 10.35 -37.13
N ILE A 659 -15.04 11.64 -37.32
CA ILE A 659 -13.77 12.05 -37.92
C ILE A 659 -13.18 13.29 -37.25
N THR A 660 -12.13 13.11 -36.44
CA THR A 660 -11.49 14.21 -35.68
C THR A 660 -10.21 14.76 -36.30
N SER A 661 -9.32 13.91 -36.82
CA SER A 661 -8.04 14.33 -37.42
C SER A 661 -8.03 14.22 -38.94
N GLY A 662 -8.81 13.29 -39.49
CA GLY A 662 -8.69 12.83 -40.87
C GLY A 662 -7.44 12.00 -41.17
N SER A 663 -6.58 11.69 -40.19
CA SER A 663 -5.32 10.97 -40.41
C SER A 663 -5.52 9.54 -40.90
N GLN A 664 -6.40 8.78 -40.24
CA GLN A 664 -6.72 7.41 -40.60
C GLN A 664 -7.30 7.32 -42.02
N ALA A 665 -8.29 8.17 -42.33
CA ALA A 665 -8.85 8.27 -43.66
C ALA A 665 -7.75 8.56 -44.69
N PHE A 666 -6.91 9.58 -44.47
CA PHE A 666 -5.82 9.91 -45.37
C PHE A 666 -4.83 8.74 -45.58
N CYS A 667 -4.41 8.07 -44.50
CA CYS A 667 -3.54 6.89 -44.57
C CYS A 667 -4.18 5.74 -45.37
N GLN A 668 -5.49 5.55 -45.27
CA GLN A 668 -6.20 4.53 -46.02
C GLN A 668 -6.15 4.78 -47.53
N PHE A 669 -6.32 6.03 -47.97
CA PHE A 669 -6.15 6.39 -49.38
C PHE A 669 -4.69 6.25 -49.84
N GLN A 670 -3.71 6.61 -49.01
CA GLN A 670 -2.30 6.38 -49.35
C GLN A 670 -2.01 4.88 -49.56
N ALA A 671 -2.57 4.01 -48.71
CA ALA A 671 -2.41 2.57 -48.83
C ALA A 671 -3.09 2.02 -50.10
N TRP A 672 -4.32 2.45 -50.41
CA TRP A 672 -5.01 2.06 -51.63
C TRP A 672 -4.28 2.48 -52.91
N LEU A 673 -3.62 3.65 -52.89
CA LEU A 673 -2.76 4.12 -53.98
C LEU A 673 -1.40 3.41 -54.08
N GLY A 674 -1.13 2.43 -53.20
CA GLY A 674 0.14 1.69 -53.19
C GLY A 674 1.33 2.48 -52.66
N ILE A 675 1.11 3.59 -51.94
CA ILE A 675 2.19 4.38 -51.35
C ILE A 675 2.70 3.66 -50.09
N GLU A 676 3.93 3.17 -50.16
CA GLU A 676 4.56 2.48 -49.03
C GLU A 676 4.58 3.33 -47.74
N ARG A 677 4.27 2.72 -46.60
CA ARG A 677 4.23 3.38 -45.29
C ARG A 677 5.50 4.15 -44.94
N VAL A 678 6.67 3.68 -45.39
CA VAL A 678 7.96 4.36 -45.17
C VAL A 678 8.00 5.75 -45.82
N ARG A 679 7.24 5.97 -46.89
CA ARG A 679 7.14 7.26 -47.59
C ARG A 679 6.09 8.19 -46.98
N TRP A 680 5.29 7.71 -46.03
CA TRP A 680 4.33 8.57 -45.33
C TRP A 680 5.06 9.56 -44.43
N ALA A 681 4.41 10.69 -44.14
CA ALA A 681 4.90 11.63 -43.13
C ALA A 681 5.14 10.89 -41.81
N LYS A 682 6.22 11.22 -41.09
CA LYS A 682 6.68 10.47 -39.91
C LYS A 682 5.58 10.29 -38.87
N GLU A 683 4.76 11.31 -38.66
CA GLU A 683 3.59 11.29 -37.76
C GLU A 683 2.49 10.29 -38.15
N LEU A 684 2.33 9.99 -39.44
CA LEU A 684 1.25 9.13 -39.97
C LEU A 684 1.63 7.65 -39.99
N ARG A 685 2.92 7.30 -39.89
CA ARG A 685 3.41 5.91 -39.97
C ARG A 685 2.91 5.01 -38.83
N ARG A 686 2.48 5.62 -37.72
CA ARG A 686 2.00 4.93 -36.52
C ARG A 686 0.50 4.63 -36.55
N GLU A 687 -0.21 5.10 -37.59
CA GLU A 687 -1.65 4.88 -37.74
C GLU A 687 -1.96 3.38 -37.89
N ARG A 688 -3.00 2.94 -37.16
CA ARG A 688 -3.45 1.54 -37.09
C ARG A 688 -4.82 1.41 -37.74
N GLY A 689 -5.28 0.17 -37.99
CA GLY A 689 -6.59 -0.08 -38.61
C GLY A 689 -6.67 0.37 -40.07
N ILE A 690 -5.54 0.28 -40.79
CA ILE A 690 -5.40 0.59 -42.21
C ILE A 690 -5.22 -0.71 -42.98
N GLU A 691 -6.04 -0.91 -44.01
CA GLU A 691 -5.85 -1.99 -44.97
C GLU A 691 -4.62 -1.70 -45.84
N ASN A 692 -3.61 -2.56 -45.77
CA ASN A 692 -2.34 -2.34 -46.47
C ASN A 692 -2.33 -2.87 -47.92
N THR A 693 -3.38 -3.58 -48.34
CA THR A 693 -3.48 -4.11 -49.69
C THR A 693 -3.79 -2.97 -50.66
N ALA A 694 -2.86 -2.70 -51.57
CA ALA A 694 -3.07 -1.74 -52.65
C ALA A 694 -4.25 -2.16 -53.55
N LEU A 695 -4.86 -1.18 -54.20
CA LEU A 695 -5.79 -1.46 -55.29
C LEU A 695 -5.02 -1.88 -56.55
N VAL A 696 -5.67 -2.63 -57.43
CA VAL A 696 -5.09 -2.94 -58.74
C VAL A 696 -5.03 -1.67 -59.61
N GLU A 697 -4.18 -1.66 -60.63
CA GLU A 697 -3.89 -0.44 -61.42
C GLU A 697 -5.14 0.21 -62.01
N ARG A 698 -6.05 -0.60 -62.59
CA ARG A 698 -7.37 -0.18 -63.07
C ARG A 698 -8.17 0.58 -62.00
N ASP A 699 -8.17 0.07 -60.77
CA ASP A 699 -8.95 0.59 -59.65
C ASP A 699 -8.32 1.87 -59.08
N ILE A 700 -6.99 1.99 -59.12
CA ILE A 700 -6.26 3.22 -58.79
C ILE A 700 -6.62 4.33 -59.79
N GLU A 701 -6.69 4.03 -61.08
CA GLU A 701 -7.12 4.99 -62.10
C GLU A 701 -8.57 5.42 -61.88
N LEU A 702 -9.47 4.47 -61.58
CA LEU A 702 -10.87 4.76 -61.28
C LEU A 702 -11.01 5.64 -60.02
N LEU A 703 -10.23 5.37 -58.97
CA LEU A 703 -10.23 6.15 -57.73
C LEU A 703 -9.89 7.64 -57.96
N LYS A 704 -9.04 7.95 -58.95
CA LYS A 704 -8.71 9.33 -59.34
C LYS A 704 -9.82 10.01 -60.15
N GLN A 705 -10.72 9.24 -60.74
CA GLN A 705 -11.80 9.72 -61.62
C GLN A 705 -13.18 9.74 -60.95
N ILE A 706 -13.33 9.06 -59.81
CA ILE A 706 -14.55 9.04 -59.01
C ILE A 706 -14.57 10.22 -58.02
N ASN A 707 -15.76 10.74 -57.70
CA ASN A 707 -15.91 11.74 -56.65
C ASN A 707 -15.89 11.06 -55.28
N ILE A 708 -15.25 11.66 -54.28
CA ILE A 708 -15.08 11.07 -52.95
C ILE A 708 -15.72 11.97 -51.92
N GLN A 709 -16.64 11.43 -51.14
CA GLN A 709 -17.28 12.09 -50.01
C GLN A 709 -17.06 11.25 -48.75
N ILE A 710 -16.68 11.89 -47.64
CA ILE A 710 -16.73 11.25 -46.33
C ILE A 710 -17.98 11.73 -45.60
N VAL A 711 -18.72 10.81 -44.98
CA VAL A 711 -19.90 11.11 -44.17
C VAL A 711 -19.75 10.47 -42.80
N THR A 712 -19.82 11.26 -41.74
CA THR A 712 -19.77 10.76 -40.36
C THR A 712 -20.86 11.39 -39.51
N ALA A 713 -21.16 10.83 -38.34
CA ALA A 713 -22.14 11.47 -37.48
C ALA A 713 -21.54 12.71 -36.80
N ALA A 714 -20.27 12.65 -36.41
CA ALA A 714 -19.57 13.72 -35.73
C ALA A 714 -18.18 13.98 -36.34
N GLY A 715 -17.80 15.24 -36.53
CA GLY A 715 -16.49 15.55 -37.09
C GLY A 715 -16.02 16.95 -36.77
N THR A 716 -14.78 17.27 -37.14
CA THR A 716 -14.20 18.60 -36.95
C THR A 716 -13.94 19.26 -38.30
N ASP A 717 -14.05 20.59 -38.35
CA ASP A 717 -13.68 21.37 -39.55
C ASP A 717 -12.19 21.21 -39.87
N VAL A 718 -11.35 21.05 -38.84
CA VAL A 718 -9.91 20.77 -38.97
C VAL A 718 -9.65 19.47 -39.74
N ALA A 719 -10.43 18.41 -39.50
CA ALA A 719 -10.31 17.16 -40.25
C ALA A 719 -10.69 17.35 -41.71
N ASN A 720 -11.78 18.09 -41.97
CA ASN A 720 -12.23 18.38 -43.32
C ASN A 720 -11.17 19.18 -44.11
N GLU A 721 -10.59 20.21 -43.50
CA GLU A 721 -9.53 21.02 -44.13
C GLU A 721 -8.26 20.21 -44.38
N PHE A 722 -7.85 19.38 -43.41
CA PHE A 722 -6.70 18.48 -43.52
C PHE A 722 -6.86 17.51 -44.68
N LEU A 723 -8.02 16.87 -44.79
CA LEU A 723 -8.34 15.93 -45.85
C LEU A 723 -8.44 16.62 -47.21
N SER A 724 -9.17 17.73 -47.29
CA SER A 724 -9.35 18.48 -48.53
C SER A 724 -8.01 18.90 -49.11
N THR A 725 -7.13 19.45 -48.29
CA THR A 725 -5.79 19.88 -48.74
C THR A 725 -4.95 18.70 -49.25
N ARG A 726 -5.01 17.54 -48.59
CA ARG A 726 -4.08 16.43 -48.88
C ARG A 726 -4.61 15.45 -49.92
N MET A 727 -5.92 15.21 -49.98
CA MET A 727 -6.53 14.39 -51.01
C MET A 727 -6.36 15.02 -52.39
N THR A 728 -6.52 16.34 -52.50
CA THR A 728 -6.23 17.07 -53.74
C THR A 728 -4.77 16.94 -54.16
N LYS A 729 -3.81 16.96 -53.21
CA LYS A 729 -2.39 16.71 -53.50
C LYS A 729 -2.09 15.29 -54.00
N LEU A 730 -2.95 14.31 -53.67
CA LEU A 730 -2.87 12.94 -54.21
C LEU A 730 -3.56 12.79 -55.57
N GLY A 731 -4.14 13.88 -56.13
CA GLY A 731 -4.87 13.85 -57.39
C GLY A 731 -6.27 13.23 -57.29
N LEU A 732 -6.85 13.22 -56.08
CA LEU A 732 -8.18 12.66 -55.82
C LEU A 732 -9.25 13.76 -55.86
N ARG A 733 -10.43 13.43 -56.39
CA ARG A 733 -11.59 14.35 -56.44
C ARG A 733 -12.38 14.28 -55.14
N PHE A 734 -11.95 15.03 -54.13
CA PHE A 734 -12.57 15.01 -52.81
C PHE A 734 -13.56 16.16 -52.59
N ASN A 735 -14.82 15.83 -52.30
CA ASN A 735 -15.94 16.75 -52.09
C ASN A 735 -16.10 17.18 -50.60
N GLY A 736 -15.13 16.86 -49.75
CA GLY A 736 -15.14 17.19 -48.33
C GLY A 736 -15.62 16.06 -47.42
N ALA A 737 -15.53 16.29 -46.12
CA ALA A 737 -16.17 15.51 -45.08
C ALA A 737 -17.45 16.23 -44.62
N ARG A 738 -18.57 15.53 -44.63
CA ARG A 738 -19.84 15.97 -44.06
C ARG A 738 -20.06 15.26 -42.73
N PHE A 739 -20.43 16.03 -41.73
CA PHE A 739 -20.77 15.50 -40.42
C PHE A 739 -22.03 16.16 -39.89
N GLY A 740 -22.87 15.35 -39.23
CA GLY A 740 -24.17 15.82 -38.74
C GLY A 740 -24.03 16.76 -37.57
N ARG A 741 -22.95 16.60 -36.82
CA ARG A 741 -22.57 17.49 -35.73
C ARG A 741 -21.10 17.87 -35.82
N THR A 742 -20.83 19.16 -35.81
CA THR A 742 -19.48 19.64 -35.54
C THR A 742 -19.15 19.30 -34.09
N LEU A 743 -18.10 18.51 -33.87
CA LEU A 743 -17.46 18.38 -32.57
C LEU A 743 -16.87 19.76 -32.25
N SER A 744 -17.68 20.57 -31.57
CA SER A 744 -17.28 21.91 -31.19
C SER A 744 -16.06 21.81 -30.29
N MET A 745 -14.99 22.50 -30.68
CA MET A 745 -14.00 22.95 -29.71
C MET A 745 -14.75 23.66 -28.58
N VAL A 746 -14.30 23.54 -27.33
CA VAL A 746 -14.83 24.40 -26.28
C VAL A 746 -14.66 25.84 -26.75
N SER A 747 -15.77 26.50 -27.11
CA SER A 747 -15.77 27.78 -27.82
C SER A 747 -15.46 28.97 -26.92
N HIS A 748 -15.33 28.73 -25.61
CA HIS A 748 -15.12 29.73 -24.57
C HIS A 748 -13.87 29.35 -23.77
N SER A 749 -13.08 30.35 -23.35
CA SER A 749 -11.92 30.11 -22.48
C SER A 749 -12.35 29.38 -21.21
N LEU A 750 -11.64 28.29 -20.87
CA LEU A 750 -11.81 27.58 -19.59
C LEU A 750 -11.01 28.24 -18.44
N GLY A 751 -10.48 29.45 -18.66
CA GLY A 751 -9.68 30.17 -17.66
C GLY A 751 -8.53 29.32 -17.12
N ASP A 752 -8.37 29.32 -15.80
CA ASP A 752 -7.30 28.58 -15.12
C ASP A 752 -7.44 27.05 -15.25
N LEU A 753 -8.66 26.51 -15.41
CA LEU A 753 -8.89 25.07 -15.63
C LEU A 753 -8.24 24.60 -16.95
N GLU A 754 -8.18 25.44 -17.99
CA GLU A 754 -7.51 25.09 -19.24
C GLU A 754 -6.03 24.80 -19.02
N GLY A 755 -5.36 25.67 -18.26
CA GLY A 755 -3.94 25.52 -17.93
C GLY A 755 -3.68 24.24 -17.14
N PHE A 756 -4.55 23.93 -16.18
CA PHE A 756 -4.47 22.68 -15.42
C PHE A 756 -4.66 21.45 -16.32
N LEU A 757 -5.74 21.40 -17.11
CA LEU A 757 -6.01 20.30 -18.04
C LEU A 757 -4.90 20.10 -19.06
N ARG A 758 -4.29 21.18 -19.53
CA ARG A 758 -3.13 21.16 -20.43
C ARG A 758 -1.93 20.52 -19.75
N GLY A 759 -1.60 20.94 -18.53
CA GLY A 759 -0.50 20.36 -17.75
C GLY A 759 -0.70 18.87 -17.45
N VAL A 760 -1.94 18.45 -17.15
CA VAL A 760 -2.30 17.04 -17.01
C VAL A 760 -2.10 16.31 -18.35
N GLY A 761 -2.71 16.81 -19.41
CA GLY A 761 -2.65 16.21 -20.74
C GLY A 761 -1.23 16.00 -21.27
N GLU A 762 -0.33 16.98 -21.08
CA GLU A 762 1.08 16.87 -21.48
C GLU A 762 1.76 15.64 -20.85
N GLN A 763 1.57 15.41 -19.55
CA GLN A 763 2.18 14.28 -18.84
C GLN A 763 1.50 12.95 -19.21
N LEU A 764 0.18 12.95 -19.45
CA LEU A 764 -0.53 11.76 -19.91
C LEU A 764 -0.09 11.31 -21.32
N VAL A 765 0.13 12.27 -22.23
CA VAL A 765 0.67 11.97 -23.57
C VAL A 765 2.10 11.45 -23.46
N ALA A 766 2.92 12.03 -22.58
CA ALA A 766 4.28 11.56 -22.32
C ALA A 766 4.29 10.08 -21.88
N TRP A 767 3.42 9.72 -20.94
CA TRP A 767 3.26 8.34 -20.48
C TRP A 767 2.75 7.41 -21.58
N THR A 768 1.60 7.72 -22.17
CA THR A 768 0.92 6.79 -23.07
C THR A 768 1.63 6.58 -24.41
N ARG A 769 2.34 7.59 -24.92
CA ARG A 769 3.03 7.51 -26.23
C ARG A 769 4.51 7.19 -26.12
N PHE A 770 5.18 7.62 -25.06
CA PHE A 770 6.63 7.50 -24.93
C PHE A 770 7.06 6.68 -23.71
N ASN A 771 6.11 6.18 -22.90
CA ASN A 771 6.38 5.44 -21.67
C ASN A 771 7.29 6.22 -20.70
N ALA A 772 7.14 7.55 -20.68
CA ALA A 772 7.95 8.45 -19.88
C ALA A 772 7.20 8.86 -18.60
N ASP A 773 7.88 8.75 -17.46
CA ASP A 773 7.35 9.10 -16.13
C ASP A 773 7.26 10.62 -15.88
N GLY A 774 7.72 11.43 -16.82
CA GLY A 774 7.69 12.90 -16.75
C GLY A 774 8.23 13.55 -18.02
N LEU A 775 8.03 14.86 -18.11
CA LEU A 775 8.47 15.67 -19.26
C LEU A 775 10.00 15.82 -19.42
N PRO A 776 10.83 15.91 -18.35
CA PRO A 776 12.26 16.20 -18.49
C PRO A 776 13.08 15.16 -19.28
N THR A 777 12.58 13.93 -19.42
CA THR A 777 13.27 12.85 -20.13
C THR A 777 13.00 12.85 -21.64
N LEU A 778 12.13 13.74 -22.12
CA LEU A 778 11.70 13.81 -23.52
C LEU A 778 12.57 14.76 -24.34
N SER A 779 12.79 14.42 -25.61
CA SER A 779 13.37 15.34 -26.60
C SER A 779 12.44 16.53 -26.89
N SER A 780 12.99 17.63 -27.42
CA SER A 780 12.22 18.83 -27.79
C SER A 780 11.09 18.54 -28.77
N ALA A 781 11.27 17.57 -29.67
CA ALA A 781 10.24 17.14 -30.61
C ALA A 781 9.09 16.42 -29.88
N GLN A 782 9.40 15.49 -28.97
CA GLN A 782 8.41 14.77 -28.17
C GLN A 782 7.63 15.71 -27.24
N LEU A 783 8.31 16.69 -26.62
CA LEU A 783 7.67 17.73 -25.81
C LEU A 783 6.67 18.56 -26.62
N SER A 784 7.05 18.92 -27.86
CA SER A 784 6.16 19.65 -28.76
C SER A 784 4.92 18.82 -29.13
N GLU A 785 5.06 17.51 -29.32
CA GLU A 785 3.93 16.61 -29.53
C GLU A 785 3.01 16.52 -28.30
N CYS A 786 3.59 16.45 -27.08
CA CYS A 786 2.81 16.42 -25.84
C CYS A 786 1.98 17.70 -25.68
N LYS A 787 2.60 18.88 -25.89
CA LYS A 787 1.94 20.20 -25.84
C LYS A 787 0.80 20.31 -26.85
N ARG A 788 1.03 19.85 -28.07
CA ARG A 788 0.06 19.90 -29.16
C ARG A 788 -1.19 19.07 -28.87
N ASP A 789 -1.03 17.91 -28.23
CA ASP A 789 -2.10 16.94 -28.04
C ASP A 789 -2.59 16.86 -26.57
N ALA A 790 -2.22 17.84 -25.75
CA ALA A 790 -2.55 17.90 -24.32
C ALA A 790 -4.07 18.05 -24.07
N LEU A 791 -4.78 18.78 -24.93
CA LEU A 791 -6.21 19.02 -24.79
C LEU A 791 -7.03 18.25 -25.82
N GLY A 792 -6.60 17.02 -26.13
CA GLY A 792 -7.07 16.25 -27.28
C GLY A 792 -6.18 16.47 -28.50
N TYR A 793 -6.26 15.56 -29.47
CA TYR A 793 -5.41 15.59 -30.67
C TYR A 793 -5.46 16.95 -31.37
N ARG A 794 -4.30 17.58 -31.56
CA ARG A 794 -4.15 18.94 -32.10
C ARG A 794 -4.93 20.02 -31.36
N GLY A 795 -5.22 19.81 -30.07
CA GLY A 795 -5.93 20.78 -29.24
C GLY A 795 -7.42 20.88 -29.52
N ALA A 796 -8.04 19.83 -30.09
CA ALA A 796 -9.45 19.86 -30.49
C ALA A 796 -10.46 20.07 -29.33
N MET A 797 -10.08 19.77 -28.08
CA MET A 797 -10.91 20.04 -26.89
C MET A 797 -12.34 19.50 -26.95
N ALA A 798 -12.57 18.36 -27.60
CA ALA A 798 -13.93 17.82 -27.72
C ALA A 798 -14.46 17.28 -26.38
N LEU A 799 -15.79 17.28 -26.22
CA LEU A 799 -16.52 16.72 -25.07
C LEU A 799 -17.50 15.66 -25.54
N ALA A 800 -16.99 14.63 -26.20
CA ALA A 800 -17.81 13.55 -26.73
C ALA A 800 -17.17 12.18 -26.50
N CYS A 801 -18.02 11.15 -26.39
CA CYS A 801 -17.65 9.75 -26.54
C CYS A 801 -18.73 8.99 -27.31
N THR A 802 -18.42 7.80 -27.79
CA THR A 802 -19.41 6.82 -28.24
C THR A 802 -19.61 5.78 -27.14
N PRO A 803 -20.69 4.97 -27.15
CA PRO A 803 -20.90 3.93 -26.15
C PRO A 803 -19.75 2.94 -25.98
N LEU A 804 -18.86 2.80 -26.97
CA LEU A 804 -17.76 1.83 -26.91
C LEU A 804 -16.36 2.44 -26.96
N ASN A 805 -16.22 3.75 -27.25
CA ASN A 805 -14.90 4.36 -27.46
C ASN A 805 -14.91 5.87 -27.24
N VAL A 806 -13.72 6.47 -27.12
CA VAL A 806 -13.56 7.92 -26.97
C VAL A 806 -12.76 8.48 -28.17
N PRO A 807 -13.28 9.47 -28.92
CA PRO A 807 -12.54 10.15 -29.98
C PRO A 807 -11.20 10.74 -29.51
N THR A 808 -10.17 10.71 -30.36
CA THR A 808 -8.83 11.25 -30.01
C THR A 808 -8.84 12.76 -29.75
N GLY A 809 -9.83 13.47 -30.31
CA GLY A 809 -10.01 14.91 -30.12
C GLY A 809 -10.60 15.29 -28.77
N THR A 810 -11.13 14.32 -28.01
CA THR A 810 -11.66 14.57 -26.66
C THR A 810 -10.53 14.98 -25.72
N ILE A 811 -10.81 15.90 -24.79
CA ILE A 811 -9.83 16.39 -23.81
C ILE A 811 -9.08 15.20 -23.20
N THR A 812 -7.75 15.18 -23.34
CA THR A 812 -6.90 14.03 -23.02
C THR A 812 -7.07 13.54 -21.58
N ALA A 813 -7.22 14.47 -20.63
CA ALA A 813 -7.43 14.17 -19.21
C ALA A 813 -8.72 13.37 -18.91
N LEU A 814 -9.69 13.33 -19.82
CA LEU A 814 -10.95 12.60 -19.63
C LEU A 814 -10.82 11.10 -19.95
N TRP A 815 -9.84 10.71 -20.79
CA TRP A 815 -9.78 9.36 -21.31
C TRP A 815 -8.41 8.68 -21.26
N SER A 816 -7.33 9.46 -21.21
CA SER A 816 -5.98 8.91 -21.16
C SER A 816 -5.59 8.61 -19.71
N PRO A 817 -5.16 7.38 -19.38
CA PRO A 817 -4.54 7.10 -18.10
C PRO A 817 -3.08 7.57 -18.08
N GLY A 818 -2.49 7.64 -16.90
CA GLY A 818 -1.05 7.88 -16.73
C GLY A 818 -0.70 8.54 -15.42
N PHE A 819 0.27 9.45 -15.45
CA PHE A 819 0.70 10.21 -14.29
C PHE A 819 0.48 11.71 -14.46
N TYR A 820 0.19 12.38 -13.35
CA TYR A 820 0.31 13.83 -13.24
C TYR A 820 1.00 14.18 -11.92
N ASN A 821 2.13 14.89 -12.00
CA ASN A 821 2.98 15.24 -10.85
C ASN A 821 3.35 14.01 -9.99
N GLY A 822 3.61 12.89 -10.66
CA GLY A 822 3.97 11.62 -10.03
C GLY A 822 2.79 10.82 -9.46
N GLU A 823 1.56 11.32 -9.55
CA GLU A 823 0.34 10.65 -9.08
C GLU A 823 -0.36 9.88 -10.20
N PRO A 824 -0.95 8.69 -9.92
CA PRO A 824 -1.85 8.03 -10.85
C PRO A 824 -3.01 8.94 -11.24
N TRP A 825 -3.22 9.10 -12.55
CA TRP A 825 -4.37 9.76 -13.14
C TRP A 825 -5.30 8.70 -13.71
N VAL A 826 -6.46 8.53 -13.07
CA VAL A 826 -7.49 7.60 -13.51
C VAL A 826 -8.50 8.38 -14.35
N PRO A 827 -8.63 8.09 -15.65
CA PRO A 827 -9.58 8.80 -16.51
C PRO A 827 -11.02 8.44 -16.15
N LEU A 828 -11.96 9.32 -16.47
CA LEU A 828 -13.38 9.01 -16.33
C LEU A 828 -13.82 7.94 -17.36
N LEU A 829 -13.27 8.03 -18.58
CA LEU A 829 -13.66 7.23 -19.74
C LEU A 829 -12.46 6.52 -20.36
N ILE A 830 -12.16 5.25 -20.00
CA ILE A 830 -10.99 4.60 -20.57
C ILE A 830 -11.16 4.26 -22.06
N ARG A 831 -10.26 4.77 -22.91
CA ARG A 831 -10.24 4.46 -24.35
C ARG A 831 -9.85 3.00 -24.59
N ARG A 832 -10.44 2.36 -25.61
CA ARG A 832 -10.02 1.01 -26.03
C ARG A 832 -8.54 1.00 -26.46
N GLY A 833 -7.81 -0.01 -25.99
CA GLY A 833 -6.37 -0.18 -26.18
C GLY A 833 -5.50 0.54 -25.15
N TYR A 834 -6.09 1.25 -24.18
CA TYR A 834 -5.35 1.99 -23.15
C TYR A 834 -5.43 1.37 -21.76
N LEU A 835 -6.17 0.26 -21.58
CA LEU A 835 -6.27 -0.42 -20.27
C LEU A 835 -4.91 -0.93 -19.78
N GLU A 836 -4.06 -1.44 -20.66
CA GLU A 836 -2.67 -1.84 -20.34
C GLU A 836 -1.77 -0.66 -19.95
N LYS A 837 -2.16 0.57 -20.25
CA LYS A 837 -1.46 1.80 -19.88
C LYS A 837 -1.98 2.39 -18.57
N LEU A 838 -2.96 1.74 -17.93
CA LEU A 838 -3.51 2.18 -16.66
C LEU A 838 -2.42 2.19 -15.59
N VAL A 839 -2.48 3.20 -14.74
CA VAL A 839 -1.74 3.24 -13.49
C VAL A 839 -2.77 3.27 -12.38
N VAL A 840 -2.63 2.37 -11.41
CA VAL A 840 -3.54 2.29 -10.26
C VAL A 840 -2.89 2.90 -9.01
N GLY A 841 -3.71 3.46 -8.12
CA GLY A 841 -3.26 4.22 -6.95
C GLY A 841 -4.06 3.93 -5.69
#